data_AF-A0AAD8BTK6-F1
#
_entry.id   AF-A0AAD8BTK6-F1
#
_cell.length_a   1.000
_cell.length_b   1.000
_cell.length_c   1.000
_cell.angle_alpha   90.00
_cell.angle_beta   90.00
_cell.angle_gamma   90.00
#
_symmetry.space_group_name_H-M   'P 1'
#
loop_
_entity.id
_entity.type
_entity.pdbx_description
1 polymer ?
#
loop_
_entity_poly.entity_id
_entity_poly.type
_entity_poly.pdbx_seq_one_letter_code
_entity_poly.pdbx_strand_id
1 'polypeptide(L)'
;MDISLTRSTVFIVFSVILQSTTGWTHIPFGILLDGSLEPESKTAMMFALSLHNSKKQTEPKLQMLFDDYNTDNTFEFVKKVCKQMSTGIFLLYGSMSFRTFHVCQSYSHLFHLPYITNYFPGMNLTEVKGRLLFLKPDYVSALAELVMTLGWKQFTYMYDHLDGVQRAETIKPKLSDVKVVMMQLLQVYSAHEDLRLADMGKKDQETFILLDVSNWTAYSAIVKQIAEVGMNREGYNYILATLDIATLDLFQLQQGGANVIGFQSVDFDDDHVKEFQSQWKSLEPTLWPGAGSDRLTSEVAFSLDVVELIKRAISKLLLSRPDIFQYTFRRGNIYNTNFTVGIQCNHRPIQPWMHGNSLYDALRQVSFQGYSGHILFDIHGRRQNYSIDVLSLTSGSSLRKIGQWHSLSGLWLDREEKVKDQVRPDMRDNRTVIISTLQVPFLMLRTSPTIDGVPLVDNNRFEGYTKDLADAISQHLDFQYVLKIIENNEQGRDLGNNSWTGIIGILIDKTADMAIGPLSITLEREKVVDFSMSFMKSGISALLQQPAKVRPNMFSFMEPFSLALWLSILLVSIVVSLTLLVVCCLVANPNESSSNINPRLTLTDSFWFVVSSILSQGSDIVLRSPASRIVGGIWWFFTLILLLSYTANLAAFLTVERIRRPIKCVEDLLQQNEVSFGTRETGFPRDFLESTNIASYQQIWKTMADSYNKVMVKTDDEGLQRVQSSGGKYAFLLESSLAEYYNNRKPCSTIEIKSSFSHKGFGIATQLRSVLTKEINFAIMHLKEDGTLQRLKQVWWDEKNECFKKISSKDSNTHSLELTSVLGIFLILILGLCISMCVVIIETIFHKKDGKELNEKEVNNVLKYGKIVKFKQLFAK
;
A
#
# COMPACT_ATOMS: atom_id res chain seq x y z
N MET A 1 -22.99 -47.79 -96.29
CA MET A 1 -24.29 -47.12 -96.12
C MET A 1 -25.18 -48.05 -95.31
N ASP A 2 -25.70 -47.76 -94.13
CA ASP A 2 -25.35 -46.83 -93.07
C ASP A 2 -25.99 -47.44 -91.83
N ILE A 3 -25.19 -47.75 -90.81
CA ILE A 3 -25.65 -48.17 -89.49
C ILE A 3 -25.45 -46.96 -88.59
N SER A 4 -26.43 -46.05 -88.58
CA SER A 4 -26.36 -44.82 -87.78
C SER A 4 -27.70 -44.34 -87.20
N LEU A 5 -28.74 -45.20 -87.13
CA LEU A 5 -30.06 -44.77 -86.64
C LEU A 5 -30.57 -45.41 -85.34
N THR A 6 -29.76 -46.19 -84.61
CA THR A 6 -30.19 -46.82 -83.34
C THR A 6 -29.46 -46.32 -82.08
N ARG A 7 -28.58 -45.32 -82.20
CA ARG A 7 -27.86 -44.73 -81.05
C ARG A 7 -28.53 -43.48 -80.44
N SER A 8 -29.38 -42.77 -81.17
CA SER A 8 -29.92 -41.48 -80.71
C SER A 8 -31.18 -41.58 -79.85
N THR A 9 -31.99 -42.63 -79.98
CA THR A 9 -33.21 -42.81 -79.15
C THR A 9 -32.93 -43.49 -77.82
N VAL A 10 -31.90 -44.34 -77.72
CA VAL A 10 -31.49 -44.94 -76.45
C VAL A 10 -30.77 -43.92 -75.56
N PHE A 11 -30.02 -42.96 -76.13
CA PHE A 11 -29.36 -41.92 -75.35
C PHE A 11 -30.32 -40.87 -74.77
N ILE A 12 -31.44 -40.57 -75.43
CA ILE A 12 -32.43 -39.61 -74.91
C ILE A 12 -33.28 -40.23 -73.80
N VAL A 13 -33.61 -41.52 -73.90
CA VAL A 13 -34.32 -42.22 -72.81
C VAL A 13 -33.39 -42.48 -71.63
N PHE A 14 -32.09 -42.74 -71.84
CA PHE A 14 -31.13 -42.90 -70.75
C PHE A 14 -30.74 -41.56 -70.08
N SER A 15 -30.73 -40.44 -70.82
CA SER A 15 -30.46 -39.11 -70.22
C SER A 15 -31.68 -38.51 -69.51
N VAL A 16 -32.91 -38.85 -69.92
CA VAL A 16 -34.13 -38.48 -69.18
C VAL A 16 -34.35 -39.39 -67.95
N ILE A 17 -33.87 -40.63 -67.97
CA ILE A 17 -33.96 -41.53 -66.81
C ILE A 17 -32.80 -41.31 -65.81
N LEU A 18 -31.60 -40.90 -66.25
CA LEU A 18 -30.49 -40.54 -65.33
C LEU A 18 -30.60 -39.12 -64.72
N GLN A 19 -31.51 -38.27 -65.17
CA GLN A 19 -31.80 -36.97 -64.51
C GLN A 19 -32.83 -37.08 -63.38
N SER A 20 -33.25 -38.29 -63.02
CA SER A 20 -34.25 -38.51 -61.95
C SER A 20 -33.66 -38.95 -60.60
N THR A 21 -32.34 -38.89 -60.41
CA THR A 21 -31.71 -39.25 -59.14
C THR A 21 -30.88 -38.10 -58.57
N THR A 22 -31.30 -37.68 -57.37
CA THR A 22 -30.61 -36.85 -56.36
C THR A 22 -30.51 -35.34 -56.62
N GLY A 23 -31.64 -34.69 -56.94
CA GLY A 23 -31.80 -33.28 -56.57
C GLY A 23 -32.18 -33.19 -55.09
N TRP A 24 -31.22 -32.90 -54.21
CA TRP A 24 -31.54 -32.56 -52.81
C TRP A 24 -32.33 -31.24 -52.82
N THR A 25 -33.65 -31.36 -52.80
CA THR A 25 -34.60 -30.29 -52.56
C THR A 25 -34.37 -29.74 -51.17
N HIS A 26 -34.38 -28.41 -51.04
CA HIS A 26 -34.17 -27.70 -49.79
C HIS A 26 -34.92 -28.35 -48.62
N ILE A 27 -34.26 -28.61 -47.49
CA ILE A 27 -34.87 -29.15 -46.27
C ILE A 27 -35.47 -27.98 -45.49
N PRO A 28 -36.81 -27.87 -45.36
CA PRO A 28 -37.42 -26.75 -44.68
C PRO A 28 -37.53 -26.99 -43.17
N PHE A 29 -37.26 -25.94 -42.42
CA PHE A 29 -37.54 -25.86 -41.00
C PHE A 29 -38.31 -24.58 -40.70
N GLY A 30 -39.19 -24.67 -39.72
CA GLY A 30 -40.07 -23.58 -39.34
C GLY A 30 -39.42 -22.70 -38.27
N ILE A 31 -39.64 -21.40 -38.37
CA ILE A 31 -39.20 -20.40 -37.39
C ILE A 31 -40.42 -19.60 -36.92
N LEU A 32 -40.55 -19.49 -35.60
CA LEU A 32 -41.58 -18.71 -34.91
C LEU A 32 -40.88 -17.78 -33.91
N LEU A 33 -40.72 -16.52 -34.27
CA LEU A 33 -40.13 -15.50 -33.40
C LEU A 33 -41.07 -14.30 -33.36
N ASP A 34 -40.95 -13.49 -32.32
CA ASP A 34 -41.57 -12.17 -32.29
C ASP A 34 -40.69 -11.21 -33.09
N GLY A 35 -41.11 -10.92 -34.32
CA GLY A 35 -40.34 -10.10 -35.26
C GLY A 35 -40.15 -8.65 -34.80
N SER A 36 -40.95 -8.18 -33.84
CA SER A 36 -40.83 -6.84 -33.26
C SER A 36 -39.81 -6.79 -32.12
N LEU A 37 -39.67 -7.88 -31.36
CA LEU A 37 -38.78 -7.95 -30.19
C LEU A 37 -37.42 -8.57 -30.53
N GLU A 38 -37.35 -9.49 -31.50
CA GLU A 38 -36.16 -10.27 -31.84
C GLU A 38 -35.71 -10.09 -33.32
N PRO A 39 -35.53 -8.86 -33.85
CA PRO A 39 -35.14 -8.66 -35.24
C PRO A 39 -33.74 -9.20 -35.54
N GLU A 40 -32.83 -9.16 -34.56
CA GLU A 40 -31.45 -9.63 -34.72
C GLU A 40 -31.38 -11.15 -34.93
N SER A 41 -32.17 -11.92 -34.18
CA SER A 41 -32.21 -13.39 -34.27
C SER A 41 -32.60 -13.86 -35.67
N LYS A 42 -33.64 -13.25 -36.26
CA LYS A 42 -34.06 -13.53 -37.64
C LYS A 42 -32.94 -13.27 -38.63
N THR A 43 -32.32 -12.09 -38.52
CA THR A 43 -31.24 -11.64 -39.41
C THR A 43 -30.01 -12.55 -39.31
N ALA A 44 -29.65 -12.97 -38.09
CA ALA A 44 -28.55 -13.90 -37.83
C ALA A 44 -28.78 -15.27 -38.49
N MET A 45 -29.99 -15.84 -38.36
CA MET A 45 -30.32 -17.10 -39.04
C MET A 45 -30.27 -16.97 -40.56
N MET A 46 -30.83 -15.89 -41.11
CA MET A 46 -30.78 -15.62 -42.55
C MET A 46 -29.34 -15.55 -43.06
N PHE A 47 -28.46 -14.86 -42.32
CA PHE A 47 -27.05 -14.76 -42.63
C PHE A 47 -26.37 -16.13 -42.60
N ALA A 48 -26.52 -16.89 -41.52
CA ALA A 48 -25.92 -18.23 -41.39
C ALA A 48 -26.37 -19.19 -42.50
N LEU A 49 -27.65 -19.15 -42.89
CA LEU A 49 -28.18 -19.95 -43.98
C LEU A 49 -27.62 -19.55 -45.34
N SER A 50 -27.41 -18.24 -45.57
CA SER A 50 -26.79 -17.76 -46.81
C SER A 50 -25.34 -18.25 -46.95
N LEU A 51 -24.60 -18.29 -45.83
CA LEU A 51 -23.24 -18.80 -45.76
C LEU A 51 -23.20 -20.34 -45.96
N HIS A 52 -24.17 -21.06 -45.42
CA HIS A 52 -24.28 -22.51 -45.62
C HIS A 52 -24.66 -22.86 -47.07
N ASN A 53 -25.71 -22.25 -47.60
CA ASN A 53 -26.26 -22.57 -48.92
C ASN A 53 -25.36 -22.13 -50.09
N SER A 54 -24.34 -21.30 -49.85
CA SER A 54 -23.35 -20.87 -50.85
C SER A 54 -22.18 -21.84 -51.02
N LYS A 55 -21.96 -22.78 -50.08
CA LYS A 55 -20.89 -23.81 -50.16
C LYS A 55 -21.24 -24.95 -51.14
N LYS A 56 -20.23 -25.68 -51.66
CA LYS A 56 -20.36 -26.69 -52.76
C LYS A 56 -21.38 -27.82 -52.49
N GLN A 57 -21.87 -28.42 -53.59
CA GLN A 57 -23.03 -29.32 -53.79
C GLN A 57 -23.17 -30.62 -52.94
N THR A 58 -22.27 -30.95 -52.02
CA THR A 58 -22.30 -32.27 -51.33
C THR A 58 -23.22 -32.32 -50.11
N GLU A 59 -23.63 -31.18 -49.56
CA GLU A 59 -24.53 -31.09 -48.39
C GLU A 59 -25.95 -30.64 -48.81
N PRO A 60 -27.01 -31.11 -48.14
CA PRO A 60 -28.37 -30.66 -48.41
C PRO A 60 -28.52 -29.17 -48.08
N LYS A 61 -29.18 -28.44 -48.97
CA LYS A 61 -29.53 -27.03 -48.73
C LYS A 61 -30.64 -26.93 -47.69
N LEU A 62 -30.55 -25.93 -46.83
CA LEU A 62 -31.54 -25.66 -45.79
C LEU A 62 -32.44 -24.49 -46.22
N GLN A 63 -33.71 -24.53 -45.84
CA GLN A 63 -34.68 -23.46 -46.09
C GLN A 63 -35.41 -23.10 -44.80
N MET A 64 -35.45 -21.81 -44.48
CA MET A 64 -36.24 -21.32 -43.36
C MET A 64 -37.63 -20.88 -43.82
N LEU A 65 -38.66 -21.23 -43.03
CA LEU A 65 -40.00 -20.68 -43.14
C LEU A 65 -40.29 -19.84 -41.90
N PHE A 66 -40.30 -18.52 -42.07
CA PHE A 66 -40.50 -17.58 -40.97
C PHE A 66 -41.96 -17.16 -40.86
N ASP A 67 -42.52 -17.23 -39.65
CA ASP A 67 -43.77 -16.56 -39.31
C ASP A 67 -43.56 -15.72 -38.05
N ASP A 68 -43.96 -14.45 -38.14
CA ASP A 68 -44.04 -13.54 -36.99
C ASP A 68 -45.30 -13.85 -36.16
N TYR A 69 -45.17 -13.81 -34.83
CA TYR A 69 -46.26 -14.02 -33.88
C TYR A 69 -45.98 -13.37 -32.52
N ASN A 70 -47.06 -13.01 -31.80
CA ASN A 70 -46.95 -12.55 -30.41
C ASN A 70 -46.82 -13.75 -29.46
N THR A 71 -45.72 -13.79 -28.68
CA THR A 71 -45.39 -14.88 -27.75
C THR A 71 -46.43 -15.11 -26.64
N ASP A 72 -47.26 -14.13 -26.30
CA ASP A 72 -48.34 -14.25 -25.30
C ASP A 72 -49.65 -14.77 -25.88
N ASN A 73 -49.81 -14.76 -27.21
CA ASN A 73 -51.03 -15.16 -27.88
C ASN A 73 -51.01 -16.65 -28.27
N THR A 74 -51.54 -17.50 -27.37
CA THR A 74 -51.57 -18.95 -27.57
C THR A 74 -52.37 -19.40 -28.80
N PHE A 75 -53.44 -18.69 -29.15
CA PHE A 75 -54.26 -19.03 -30.33
C PHE A 75 -53.50 -18.74 -31.62
N GLU A 76 -52.82 -17.59 -31.69
CA GLU A 76 -51.98 -17.24 -32.82
C GLU A 76 -50.83 -18.24 -32.98
N PHE A 77 -50.15 -18.59 -31.89
CA PHE A 77 -49.11 -19.62 -31.87
C PHE A 77 -49.60 -20.93 -32.49
N VAL A 78 -50.74 -21.47 -32.03
CA VAL A 78 -51.32 -22.71 -32.59
C VAL A 78 -51.60 -22.59 -34.08
N LYS A 79 -52.19 -21.47 -34.52
CA LYS A 79 -52.53 -21.24 -35.93
C LYS A 79 -51.27 -21.24 -36.80
N LYS A 80 -50.19 -20.58 -36.35
CA LYS A 80 -48.91 -20.51 -37.08
C LYS A 80 -48.19 -21.86 -37.09
N VAL A 81 -48.12 -22.55 -35.95
CA VAL A 81 -47.55 -23.90 -35.83
C VAL A 81 -48.28 -24.86 -36.78
N CYS A 82 -49.61 -24.87 -36.78
CA CYS A 82 -50.39 -25.71 -37.68
C CYS A 82 -50.19 -25.37 -39.16
N LYS A 83 -50.07 -24.08 -39.49
CA LYS A 83 -49.76 -23.63 -40.86
C LYS A 83 -48.40 -24.18 -41.31
N GLN A 84 -47.34 -24.00 -40.53
CA GLN A 84 -46.01 -24.49 -40.90
C GLN A 84 -45.93 -26.01 -40.96
N MET A 85 -46.59 -26.70 -40.03
CA MET A 85 -46.74 -28.15 -40.06
C MET A 85 -47.42 -28.63 -41.35
N SER A 86 -48.50 -27.96 -41.78
CA SER A 86 -49.21 -28.31 -43.02
C SER A 86 -48.38 -28.08 -44.29
N THR A 87 -47.46 -27.10 -44.28
CA THR A 87 -46.52 -26.87 -45.39
C THR A 87 -45.43 -27.93 -45.50
N GLY A 88 -45.20 -28.69 -44.42
CA GLY A 88 -44.19 -29.74 -44.35
C GLY A 88 -42.85 -29.20 -43.92
N ILE A 89 -42.61 -29.20 -42.61
CA ILE A 89 -41.33 -28.83 -41.98
C ILE A 89 -40.75 -30.02 -41.24
N PHE A 90 -39.43 -30.03 -41.07
CA PHE A 90 -38.73 -31.11 -40.36
C PHE A 90 -38.66 -30.88 -38.85
N LEU A 91 -38.60 -29.61 -38.44
CA LEU A 91 -38.50 -29.15 -37.05
C LEU A 91 -38.99 -27.70 -36.95
N LEU A 92 -39.22 -27.24 -35.72
CA LEU A 92 -39.49 -25.85 -35.38
C LEU A 92 -38.37 -25.26 -34.53
N TYR A 93 -38.07 -23.98 -34.74
CA TYR A 93 -37.29 -23.15 -33.83
C TYR A 93 -38.10 -21.92 -33.44
N GLY A 94 -38.09 -21.55 -32.16
CA GLY A 94 -38.76 -20.32 -31.77
C GLY A 94 -38.68 -19.95 -30.29
N SER A 95 -38.91 -18.66 -30.04
CA SER A 95 -39.11 -18.09 -28.72
C SER A 95 -40.49 -18.47 -28.18
N MET A 96 -40.62 -18.45 -26.86
CA MET A 96 -41.81 -18.92 -26.14
C MET A 96 -41.98 -18.09 -24.87
N SER A 97 -43.21 -18.05 -24.37
CA SER A 97 -43.54 -17.55 -23.05
C SER A 97 -44.11 -18.67 -22.20
N PHE A 98 -44.27 -18.41 -20.90
CA PHE A 98 -44.98 -19.30 -19.98
C PHE A 98 -46.34 -19.77 -20.52
N ARG A 99 -47.08 -18.92 -21.25
CA ARG A 99 -48.41 -19.25 -21.78
C ARG A 99 -48.35 -20.22 -22.97
N THR A 100 -47.38 -20.05 -23.86
CA THR A 100 -47.23 -20.85 -25.08
C THR A 100 -46.45 -22.15 -24.86
N PHE A 101 -45.63 -22.21 -23.81
CA PHE A 101 -44.82 -23.37 -23.45
C PHE A 101 -45.63 -24.69 -23.37
N HIS A 102 -46.71 -24.71 -22.59
CA HIS A 102 -47.52 -25.92 -22.39
C HIS A 102 -48.18 -26.42 -23.68
N VAL A 103 -48.60 -25.50 -24.54
CA VAL A 103 -49.18 -25.82 -25.85
C VAL A 103 -48.12 -26.46 -26.74
N CYS A 104 -46.94 -25.88 -26.80
CA CYS A 104 -45.84 -26.42 -27.58
C CYS A 104 -45.39 -27.80 -27.09
N GLN A 105 -45.28 -27.98 -25.77
CA GLN A 105 -44.95 -29.28 -25.17
C GLN A 105 -45.96 -30.36 -25.61
N SER A 106 -47.25 -30.05 -25.56
CA SER A 106 -48.31 -30.95 -26.02
C SER A 106 -48.19 -31.26 -27.51
N TYR A 107 -47.96 -30.25 -28.35
CA TYR A 107 -47.87 -30.41 -29.81
C TYR A 107 -46.63 -31.21 -30.22
N SER A 108 -45.48 -30.90 -29.63
CA SER A 108 -44.22 -31.62 -29.86
C SER A 108 -44.31 -33.09 -29.42
N HIS A 109 -45.00 -33.36 -28.31
CA HIS A 109 -45.28 -34.73 -27.87
C HIS A 109 -46.21 -35.47 -28.84
N LEU A 110 -47.32 -34.83 -29.24
CA LEU A 110 -48.39 -35.42 -30.04
C LEU A 110 -48.00 -35.68 -31.50
N PHE A 111 -47.38 -34.69 -32.14
CA PHE A 111 -47.01 -34.75 -33.57
C PHE A 111 -45.60 -35.27 -33.81
N HIS A 112 -44.86 -35.62 -32.76
CA HIS A 112 -43.45 -36.02 -32.85
C HIS A 112 -42.54 -34.98 -33.52
N LEU A 113 -42.95 -33.71 -33.53
CA LEU A 113 -42.17 -32.65 -34.16
C LEU A 113 -41.10 -32.13 -33.18
N PRO A 114 -39.81 -32.21 -33.53
CA PRO A 114 -38.75 -31.60 -32.72
C PRO A 114 -38.92 -30.08 -32.68
N TYR A 115 -38.78 -29.51 -31.49
CA TYR A 115 -38.88 -28.07 -31.28
C TYR A 115 -37.66 -27.57 -30.51
N ILE A 116 -36.90 -26.65 -31.10
CA ILE A 116 -35.72 -26.03 -30.50
C ILE A 116 -36.14 -24.65 -29.99
N THR A 117 -35.72 -24.28 -28.78
CA THR A 117 -36.13 -23.01 -28.18
C THR A 117 -35.00 -22.34 -27.40
N ASN A 118 -35.02 -21.01 -27.35
CA ASN A 118 -34.23 -20.17 -26.44
C ASN A 118 -34.96 -19.90 -25.10
N TYR A 119 -36.05 -20.61 -24.79
CA TYR A 119 -36.73 -20.50 -23.49
C TYR A 119 -35.91 -21.12 -22.34
N PHE A 120 -36.10 -20.63 -21.11
CA PHE A 120 -35.35 -21.13 -19.94
C PHE A 120 -35.92 -22.47 -19.44
N PRO A 121 -35.08 -23.45 -19.06
CA PRO A 121 -35.53 -24.76 -18.60
C PRO A 121 -35.77 -24.77 -17.07
N GLY A 122 -36.75 -24.02 -16.56
CA GLY A 122 -36.89 -23.77 -15.11
C GLY A 122 -37.90 -24.62 -14.31
N MET A 123 -38.63 -25.55 -14.94
CA MET A 123 -39.63 -26.37 -14.23
C MET A 123 -39.06 -27.72 -13.77
N ASN A 124 -39.74 -28.41 -12.85
CA ASN A 124 -39.47 -29.82 -12.55
C ASN A 124 -39.76 -30.68 -13.80
N LEU A 125 -38.73 -30.89 -14.62
CA LEU A 125 -38.78 -31.52 -15.95
C LEU A 125 -39.03 -33.03 -15.92
N THR A 126 -39.25 -33.63 -14.74
CA THR A 126 -39.70 -35.03 -14.61
C THR A 126 -41.02 -35.29 -15.34
N GLU A 127 -41.74 -34.24 -15.75
CA GLU A 127 -43.01 -34.31 -16.48
C GLU A 127 -42.93 -33.88 -17.97
N VAL A 128 -41.76 -33.51 -18.51
CA VAL A 128 -41.67 -33.09 -19.92
C VAL A 128 -41.66 -34.28 -20.88
N LYS A 129 -42.84 -34.58 -21.41
CA LYS A 129 -43.07 -35.65 -22.41
C LYS A 129 -42.79 -35.22 -23.88
N GLY A 130 -42.41 -33.96 -24.15
CA GLY A 130 -42.22 -33.42 -25.51
C GLY A 130 -40.80 -33.58 -26.09
N ARG A 131 -40.65 -33.42 -27.41
CA ARG A 131 -39.37 -33.40 -28.15
C ARG A 131 -38.79 -31.99 -28.19
N LEU A 132 -38.55 -31.43 -27.00
CA LEU A 132 -38.05 -30.08 -26.80
C LEU A 132 -36.53 -30.11 -26.65
N LEU A 133 -35.84 -29.10 -27.21
CA LEU A 133 -34.43 -28.82 -26.99
C LEU A 133 -34.27 -27.37 -26.55
N PHE A 134 -33.73 -27.16 -25.35
CA PHE A 134 -33.51 -25.85 -24.75
C PHE A 134 -32.07 -25.43 -24.99
N LEU A 135 -31.89 -24.47 -25.91
CA LEU A 135 -30.58 -23.96 -26.29
C LEU A 135 -30.04 -22.94 -25.27
N LYS A 136 -30.94 -22.19 -24.63
CA LYS A 136 -30.57 -21.22 -23.60
C LYS A 136 -30.02 -21.97 -22.37
N PRO A 137 -28.79 -21.65 -21.94
CA PRO A 137 -28.22 -22.16 -20.69
C PRO A 137 -29.15 -21.94 -19.49
N ASP A 138 -29.21 -22.90 -18.56
CA ASP A 138 -29.84 -22.66 -17.26
C ASP A 138 -28.93 -21.75 -16.42
N TYR A 139 -29.24 -20.45 -16.44
CA TYR A 139 -28.60 -19.42 -15.62
C TYR A 139 -29.38 -19.14 -14.32
N VAL A 140 -30.57 -19.75 -14.15
CA VAL A 140 -31.41 -19.59 -12.95
C VAL A 140 -30.74 -20.28 -11.76
N SER A 141 -30.15 -21.45 -12.00
CA SER A 141 -29.29 -22.13 -11.03
C SER A 141 -28.06 -21.30 -10.65
N ALA A 142 -27.41 -20.66 -11.63
CA ALA A 142 -26.27 -19.77 -11.41
C ALA A 142 -26.65 -18.53 -10.59
N LEU A 143 -27.82 -17.93 -10.84
CA LEU A 143 -28.36 -16.81 -10.06
C LEU A 143 -28.54 -17.17 -8.59
N ALA A 144 -29.14 -18.33 -8.29
CA ALA A 144 -29.35 -18.76 -6.92
C ALA A 144 -28.01 -18.98 -6.18
N GLU A 145 -27.05 -19.65 -6.83
CA GLU A 145 -25.72 -19.90 -6.25
C GLU A 145 -24.92 -18.61 -6.05
N LEU A 146 -25.02 -17.65 -6.98
CA LEU A 146 -24.40 -16.34 -6.87
C LEU A 146 -24.93 -15.55 -5.68
N VAL A 147 -26.26 -15.50 -5.50
CA VAL A 147 -26.90 -14.83 -4.34
C VAL A 147 -26.44 -15.45 -3.02
N MET A 148 -26.34 -16.78 -2.94
CA MET A 148 -25.82 -17.48 -1.76
C MET A 148 -24.33 -17.17 -1.51
N THR A 149 -23.52 -17.15 -2.57
CA THR A 149 -22.07 -16.89 -2.48
C THR A 149 -21.78 -15.45 -2.06
N LEU A 150 -22.60 -14.49 -2.51
CA LEU A 150 -22.51 -13.09 -2.11
C LEU A 150 -23.05 -12.82 -0.69
N GLY A 151 -23.66 -13.82 -0.03
CA GLY A 151 -24.14 -13.70 1.34
C GLY A 151 -25.35 -12.78 1.54
N TRP A 152 -26.17 -12.57 0.50
CA TRP A 152 -27.36 -11.72 0.58
C TRP A 152 -28.42 -12.32 1.51
N LYS A 153 -28.82 -11.59 2.56
CA LYS A 153 -29.87 -12.03 3.52
C LYS A 153 -31.28 -11.62 3.11
N GLN A 154 -31.41 -10.50 2.40
CA GLN A 154 -32.66 -9.98 1.88
C GLN A 154 -32.38 -9.20 0.59
N PHE A 155 -33.22 -9.39 -0.43
CA PHE A 155 -33.16 -8.59 -1.66
C PHE A 155 -34.53 -8.41 -2.30
N THR A 156 -34.64 -7.44 -3.21
CA THR A 156 -35.85 -7.19 -4.00
C THR A 156 -35.72 -7.83 -5.37
N TYR A 157 -36.65 -8.71 -5.74
CA TYR A 157 -36.74 -9.33 -7.07
C TYR A 157 -37.67 -8.50 -7.93
N MET A 158 -37.12 -7.73 -8.87
CA MET A 158 -37.86 -6.89 -9.80
C MET A 158 -38.08 -7.61 -11.12
N TYR A 159 -39.33 -7.67 -11.60
CA TYR A 159 -39.68 -8.37 -12.84
C TYR A 159 -40.76 -7.64 -13.65
N ASP A 160 -40.78 -7.86 -14.96
CA ASP A 160 -41.78 -7.28 -15.87
C ASP A 160 -42.79 -8.30 -16.41
N HIS A 161 -42.34 -9.53 -16.63
CA HIS A 161 -43.11 -10.59 -17.28
C HIS A 161 -43.41 -11.78 -16.35
N LEU A 162 -44.44 -12.57 -16.69
CA LEU A 162 -44.78 -13.79 -15.94
C LEU A 162 -43.65 -14.83 -15.94
N ASP A 163 -42.79 -14.80 -16.94
CA ASP A 163 -41.60 -15.66 -16.99
C ASP A 163 -40.63 -15.36 -15.85
N GLY A 164 -40.54 -14.11 -15.40
CA GLY A 164 -39.73 -13.74 -14.24
C GLY A 164 -40.29 -14.29 -12.93
N VAL A 165 -41.62 -14.38 -12.81
CA VAL A 165 -42.27 -15.05 -11.67
C VAL A 165 -41.93 -16.53 -11.65
N GLN A 166 -41.99 -17.20 -12.81
CA GLN A 166 -41.64 -18.61 -12.92
C GLN A 166 -40.17 -18.87 -12.54
N ARG A 167 -39.23 -18.03 -13.02
CA ARG A 167 -37.82 -18.11 -12.60
C ARG A 167 -37.66 -17.88 -11.10
N ALA A 168 -38.35 -16.91 -10.53
CA ALA A 168 -38.32 -16.64 -9.10
C ALA A 168 -38.83 -17.83 -8.27
N GLU A 169 -39.90 -18.51 -8.70
CA GLU A 169 -40.40 -19.74 -8.06
C GLU A 169 -39.39 -20.89 -8.15
N THR A 170 -38.59 -20.97 -9.23
CA THR A 170 -37.47 -21.93 -9.33
C THR A 170 -36.31 -21.59 -8.38
N ILE A 171 -36.07 -20.31 -8.11
CA ILE A 171 -34.97 -19.82 -7.26
C ILE A 171 -35.31 -19.95 -5.77
N LYS A 172 -36.54 -19.58 -5.36
CA LYS A 172 -37.01 -19.57 -3.97
C LYS A 172 -36.64 -20.82 -3.15
N PRO A 173 -36.89 -22.06 -3.62
CA PRO A 173 -36.57 -23.26 -2.84
C PRO A 173 -35.06 -23.46 -2.66
N LYS A 174 -34.21 -22.88 -3.52
CA LYS A 174 -32.75 -22.91 -3.39
C LYS A 174 -32.22 -21.84 -2.41
N LEU A 175 -33.08 -20.87 -2.02
CA LEU A 175 -32.74 -19.73 -1.16
C LEU A 175 -33.56 -19.74 0.14
N SER A 176 -33.60 -20.87 0.86
CA SER A 176 -34.47 -21.05 2.03
C SER A 176 -34.26 -20.03 3.15
N ASP A 177 -33.03 -19.52 3.31
CA ASP A 177 -32.63 -18.63 4.40
C ASP A 177 -32.64 -17.14 4.00
N VAL A 178 -33.05 -16.83 2.77
CA VAL A 178 -33.00 -15.47 2.21
C VAL A 178 -34.40 -14.90 2.01
N LYS A 179 -34.64 -13.69 2.51
CA LYS A 179 -35.94 -13.01 2.34
C LYS A 179 -36.03 -12.37 0.95
N VAL A 180 -36.88 -12.90 0.09
CA VAL A 180 -37.13 -12.37 -1.27
C VAL A 180 -38.38 -11.50 -1.29
N VAL A 181 -38.24 -10.22 -1.65
CA VAL A 181 -39.36 -9.29 -1.84
C VAL A 181 -39.67 -9.16 -3.33
N MET A 182 -40.82 -9.66 -3.77
CA MET A 182 -41.22 -9.58 -5.18
C MET A 182 -41.78 -8.19 -5.51
N MET A 183 -41.36 -7.63 -6.65
CA MET A 183 -41.84 -6.34 -7.15
C MET A 183 -42.06 -6.40 -8.67
N GLN A 184 -43.27 -6.11 -9.12
CA GLN A 184 -43.59 -6.06 -10.55
C GLN A 184 -43.36 -4.65 -11.09
N LEU A 185 -42.71 -4.55 -12.24
CA LEU A 185 -42.61 -3.34 -13.06
C LEU A 185 -43.81 -3.31 -14.02
N LEU A 186 -44.76 -2.41 -13.79
CA LEU A 186 -46.01 -2.38 -14.56
C LEU A 186 -45.78 -1.87 -15.99
N GLN A 187 -44.86 -0.92 -16.15
CA GLN A 187 -44.48 -0.34 -17.43
C GLN A 187 -42.96 -0.18 -17.52
N VAL A 188 -42.27 -1.16 -18.09
CA VAL A 188 -40.78 -1.18 -18.14
C VAL A 188 -40.19 0.04 -18.85
N TYR A 189 -40.84 0.49 -19.92
CA TYR A 189 -40.40 1.65 -20.70
C TYR A 189 -40.73 3.00 -20.01
N SER A 190 -41.43 2.99 -18.86
CA SER A 190 -41.81 4.17 -18.07
C SER A 190 -41.99 3.79 -16.59
N ALA A 191 -40.97 3.20 -16.00
CA ALA A 191 -40.96 2.62 -14.66
C ALA A 191 -40.54 3.60 -13.55
N HIS A 192 -40.45 4.91 -13.82
CA HIS A 192 -39.98 5.90 -12.84
C HIS A 192 -40.74 5.87 -11.52
N GLU A 193 -42.06 5.66 -11.55
CA GLU A 193 -42.89 5.58 -10.34
C GLU A 193 -42.58 4.31 -9.53
N ASP A 194 -42.53 3.16 -10.21
CA ASP A 194 -42.19 1.87 -9.60
C ASP A 194 -40.79 1.90 -8.97
N LEU A 195 -39.82 2.50 -9.65
CA LEU A 195 -38.45 2.69 -9.17
C LEU A 195 -38.40 3.66 -7.97
N ARG A 196 -39.15 4.76 -7.99
CA ARG A 196 -39.24 5.69 -6.85
C ARG A 196 -39.83 4.99 -5.62
N LEU A 197 -40.87 4.17 -5.80
CA LEU A 197 -41.43 3.36 -4.72
C LEU A 197 -40.40 2.38 -4.15
N ALA A 198 -39.51 1.84 -4.99
CA ALA A 198 -38.44 0.95 -4.54
C ALA A 198 -37.33 1.64 -3.72
N ASP A 199 -37.06 2.92 -4.01
CA ASP A 199 -36.08 3.78 -3.31
C ASP A 199 -36.62 4.36 -1.97
N MET A 200 -37.93 4.57 -1.84
CA MET A 200 -38.51 5.21 -0.67
C MET A 200 -38.06 4.58 0.67
N GLY A 201 -37.42 5.40 1.51
CA GLY A 201 -37.00 5.03 2.87
C GLY A 201 -35.65 4.32 3.00
N LYS A 202 -34.85 4.21 1.92
CA LYS A 202 -33.58 3.46 1.89
C LYS A 202 -32.32 4.30 1.61
N LYS A 203 -32.27 5.55 2.08
CA LYS A 203 -31.13 6.45 1.76
C LYS A 203 -29.81 6.09 2.45
N ASP A 204 -29.87 5.43 3.62
CA ASP A 204 -28.70 5.11 4.45
C ASP A 204 -28.45 3.60 4.60
N GLN A 205 -29.10 2.76 3.77
CA GLN A 205 -28.98 1.29 3.85
C GLN A 205 -28.53 0.70 2.52
N GLU A 206 -27.68 -0.32 2.58
CA GLU A 206 -27.34 -1.13 1.41
C GLU A 206 -28.61 -1.77 0.84
N THR A 207 -28.82 -1.55 -0.46
CA THR A 207 -30.03 -2.01 -1.16
C THR A 207 -29.63 -3.05 -2.20
N PHE A 208 -30.14 -4.27 -2.01
CA PHE A 208 -29.89 -5.40 -2.90
C PHE A 208 -31.08 -5.64 -3.82
N ILE A 209 -30.84 -5.60 -5.14
CA ILE A 209 -31.86 -5.74 -6.17
C ILE A 209 -31.41 -6.80 -7.18
N LEU A 210 -32.27 -7.79 -7.41
CA LEU A 210 -32.15 -8.71 -8.54
C LEU A 210 -33.14 -8.22 -9.61
N LEU A 211 -32.62 -7.80 -10.75
CA LEU A 211 -33.40 -7.26 -11.86
C LEU A 211 -33.55 -8.33 -12.95
N ASP A 212 -34.79 -8.75 -13.20
CA ASP A 212 -35.14 -9.79 -14.17
C ASP A 212 -36.21 -9.30 -15.14
N VAL A 213 -35.77 -8.67 -16.23
CA VAL A 213 -36.66 -8.16 -17.29
C VAL A 213 -36.58 -8.98 -18.58
N SER A 214 -37.61 -8.87 -19.42
CA SER A 214 -37.90 -9.75 -20.55
C SER A 214 -36.81 -9.84 -21.62
N ASN A 215 -36.30 -8.72 -22.12
CA ASN A 215 -35.37 -8.66 -23.25
C ASN A 215 -34.31 -7.56 -23.10
N TRP A 216 -33.33 -7.55 -24.02
CA TRP A 216 -32.25 -6.56 -24.00
C TRP A 216 -32.75 -5.11 -24.06
N THR A 217 -33.79 -4.82 -24.86
CA THR A 217 -34.33 -3.45 -24.99
C THR A 217 -34.97 -2.96 -23.70
N ALA A 218 -35.63 -3.86 -22.97
CA ALA A 218 -36.17 -3.63 -21.64
C ALA A 218 -35.06 -3.34 -20.63
N TYR A 219 -33.96 -4.12 -20.63
CA TYR A 219 -32.78 -3.84 -19.82
C TYR A 219 -32.17 -2.46 -20.14
N SER A 220 -32.02 -2.11 -21.43
CA SER A 220 -31.48 -0.82 -21.84
C SER A 220 -32.37 0.36 -21.41
N ALA A 221 -33.70 0.18 -21.46
CA ALA A 221 -34.64 1.19 -21.01
C ALA A 221 -34.64 1.38 -19.49
N ILE A 222 -34.65 0.28 -18.72
CA ILE A 222 -34.73 0.35 -17.26
C ILE A 222 -33.43 0.84 -16.62
N VAL A 223 -32.26 0.45 -17.15
CA VAL A 223 -30.95 0.89 -16.64
C VAL A 223 -30.80 2.41 -16.70
N LYS A 224 -31.26 3.04 -17.79
CA LYS A 224 -31.28 4.51 -17.93
C LYS A 224 -32.19 5.16 -16.88
N GLN A 225 -33.39 4.61 -16.70
CA GLN A 225 -34.35 5.13 -15.73
C GLN A 225 -33.88 4.96 -14.27
N ILE A 226 -33.16 3.89 -13.93
CA ILE A 226 -32.54 3.68 -12.61
C ILE A 226 -31.57 4.82 -12.29
N ALA A 227 -30.77 5.26 -13.26
CA ALA A 227 -29.88 6.39 -13.10
C ALA A 227 -30.64 7.72 -12.95
N GLU A 228 -31.71 7.93 -13.72
CA GLU A 228 -32.56 9.12 -13.64
C GLU A 228 -33.28 9.28 -12.28
N VAL A 229 -33.63 8.16 -11.63
CA VAL A 229 -34.27 8.16 -10.30
C VAL A 229 -33.24 8.28 -9.17
N GLY A 230 -31.93 8.14 -9.45
CA GLY A 230 -30.87 8.24 -8.44
C GLY A 230 -30.64 6.96 -7.64
N MET A 231 -31.08 5.82 -8.19
CA MET A 231 -30.81 4.47 -7.66
C MET A 231 -29.49 3.89 -8.20
N ASN A 232 -28.63 4.74 -8.77
CA ASN A 232 -27.28 4.41 -9.22
C ASN A 232 -26.18 4.79 -8.21
N ARG A 233 -26.55 5.37 -7.06
CA ARG A 233 -25.62 5.83 -6.02
C ARG A 233 -24.90 4.67 -5.30
N GLU A 234 -23.77 4.97 -4.66
CA GLU A 234 -23.06 4.04 -3.77
C GLU A 234 -24.01 3.48 -2.69
N GLY A 235 -23.94 2.17 -2.45
CA GLY A 235 -24.86 1.43 -1.57
C GLY A 235 -25.93 0.61 -2.31
N TYR A 236 -26.13 0.82 -3.63
CA TYR A 236 -26.93 -0.09 -4.45
C TYR A 236 -26.12 -1.24 -5.02
N ASN A 237 -26.66 -2.44 -4.88
CA ASN A 237 -26.08 -3.67 -5.40
C ASN A 237 -27.11 -4.38 -6.31
N TYR A 238 -26.78 -4.47 -7.59
CA TYR A 238 -27.62 -5.07 -8.62
C TYR A 238 -27.07 -6.42 -9.08
N ILE A 239 -27.95 -7.41 -9.20
CA ILE A 239 -27.72 -8.60 -10.02
C ILE A 239 -28.65 -8.51 -11.23
N LEU A 240 -28.08 -8.43 -12.43
CA LEU A 240 -28.83 -8.44 -13.68
C LEU A 240 -29.03 -9.88 -14.13
N ALA A 241 -30.27 -10.35 -14.20
CA ALA A 241 -30.64 -11.70 -14.64
C ALA A 241 -30.65 -11.81 -16.17
N THR A 242 -29.50 -11.47 -16.79
CA THR A 242 -29.27 -11.48 -18.23
C THR A 242 -27.97 -12.21 -18.56
N LEU A 243 -27.89 -12.74 -19.79
CA LEU A 243 -26.69 -13.37 -20.37
C LEU A 243 -25.86 -12.41 -21.24
N ASP A 244 -26.23 -11.12 -21.23
CA ASP A 244 -25.75 -10.10 -22.17
C ASP A 244 -25.21 -8.85 -21.47
N ILE A 245 -24.69 -8.98 -20.24
CA ILE A 245 -24.25 -7.83 -19.43
C ILE A 245 -23.22 -6.95 -20.16
N ALA A 246 -22.30 -7.54 -20.92
CA ALA A 246 -21.24 -6.79 -21.61
C ALA A 246 -21.75 -5.91 -22.76
N THR A 247 -22.95 -6.18 -23.26
CA THR A 247 -23.56 -5.40 -24.35
C THR A 247 -24.42 -4.24 -23.86
N LEU A 248 -24.68 -4.14 -22.55
CA LEU A 248 -25.48 -3.08 -21.95
C LEU A 248 -24.62 -1.85 -21.68
N ASP A 249 -25.22 -0.66 -21.89
CA ASP A 249 -24.60 0.60 -21.48
C ASP A 249 -24.79 0.80 -19.96
N LEU A 250 -23.78 0.44 -19.20
CA LEU A 250 -23.75 0.56 -17.74
C LEU A 250 -23.03 1.83 -17.25
N PHE A 251 -22.64 2.73 -18.16
CA PHE A 251 -21.82 3.90 -17.83
C PHE A 251 -22.46 4.78 -16.74
N GLN A 252 -23.77 4.99 -16.80
CA GLN A 252 -24.49 5.79 -15.81
C GLN A 252 -24.57 5.14 -14.43
N LEU A 253 -24.56 3.80 -14.36
CA LEU A 253 -24.47 3.04 -13.11
C LEU A 253 -23.05 3.09 -12.54
N GLN A 254 -22.04 2.99 -13.42
CA GLN A 254 -20.63 3.11 -13.05
C GLN A 254 -20.29 4.47 -12.44
N GLN A 255 -20.78 5.57 -13.04
CA GLN A 255 -20.54 6.94 -12.55
C GLN A 255 -21.21 7.21 -11.19
N GLY A 256 -22.32 6.53 -10.89
CA GLY A 256 -23.03 6.70 -9.63
C GLY A 256 -22.42 5.91 -8.46
N GLY A 257 -21.60 4.89 -8.74
CA GLY A 257 -20.97 4.05 -7.70
C GLY A 257 -21.79 2.83 -7.28
N ALA A 258 -22.84 2.46 -8.01
CA ALA A 258 -23.57 1.21 -7.78
C ALA A 258 -22.77 -0.02 -8.25
N ASN A 259 -22.83 -1.09 -7.48
CA ASN A 259 -22.23 -2.38 -7.86
C ASN A 259 -23.21 -3.15 -8.74
N VAL A 260 -22.75 -3.66 -9.88
CA VAL A 260 -23.58 -4.41 -10.83
C VAL A 260 -22.88 -5.70 -11.20
N ILE A 261 -23.54 -6.83 -10.95
CA ILE A 261 -23.07 -8.16 -11.34
C ILE A 261 -24.06 -8.74 -12.34
N GLY A 262 -23.57 -9.48 -13.32
CA GLY A 262 -24.42 -10.22 -14.24
C GLY A 262 -23.63 -11.25 -15.01
N PHE A 263 -24.30 -11.89 -15.97
CA PHE A 263 -23.74 -13.00 -16.70
C PHE A 263 -23.49 -12.65 -18.16
N GLN A 264 -22.48 -13.32 -18.73
CA GLN A 264 -22.17 -13.25 -20.15
C GLN A 264 -22.05 -14.67 -20.71
N SER A 265 -22.88 -15.00 -21.71
CA SER A 265 -22.83 -16.32 -22.36
C SER A 265 -21.90 -16.36 -23.57
N VAL A 266 -21.72 -15.23 -24.26
CA VAL A 266 -20.88 -15.16 -25.47
C VAL A 266 -19.48 -14.75 -25.06
N ASP A 267 -18.50 -15.60 -25.39
CA ASP A 267 -17.09 -15.29 -25.19
C ASP A 267 -16.58 -14.42 -26.34
N PHE A 268 -16.41 -13.12 -26.06
CA PHE A 268 -15.90 -12.17 -27.05
C PHE A 268 -14.40 -12.34 -27.33
N ASP A 269 -13.68 -13.16 -26.56
CA ASP A 269 -12.27 -13.46 -26.80
C ASP A 269 -12.07 -14.58 -27.82
N ASP A 270 -13.10 -15.38 -28.13
CA ASP A 270 -13.06 -16.46 -29.13
C ASP A 270 -12.88 -15.88 -30.56
N ASP A 271 -11.89 -16.40 -31.28
CA ASP A 271 -11.55 -15.97 -32.64
C ASP A 271 -12.73 -16.16 -33.62
N HIS A 272 -13.54 -17.21 -33.46
CA HIS A 272 -14.72 -17.44 -34.28
C HIS A 272 -15.80 -16.39 -34.05
N VAL A 273 -15.95 -15.95 -32.79
CA VAL A 273 -16.88 -14.89 -32.40
C VAL A 273 -16.39 -13.54 -32.92
N LYS A 274 -15.10 -13.24 -32.80
CA LYS A 274 -14.46 -12.01 -33.33
C LYS A 274 -14.60 -11.90 -34.86
N GLU A 275 -14.36 -13.00 -35.58
CA GLU A 275 -14.53 -13.03 -37.03
C GLU A 275 -15.97 -12.73 -37.42
N PHE A 276 -16.93 -13.39 -36.77
CA PHE A 276 -18.35 -13.14 -37.01
C PHE A 276 -18.75 -11.71 -36.64
N GLN A 277 -18.28 -11.17 -35.50
CA GLN A 277 -18.60 -9.81 -35.07
C GLN A 277 -18.12 -8.77 -36.10
N SER A 278 -16.92 -8.96 -36.66
CA SER A 278 -16.40 -8.11 -37.74
C SER A 278 -17.30 -8.15 -38.99
N GLN A 279 -17.74 -9.35 -39.39
CA GLN A 279 -18.68 -9.52 -40.51
C GLN A 279 -20.04 -8.89 -40.19
N TRP A 280 -20.57 -9.12 -38.99
CA TRP A 280 -21.85 -8.60 -38.51
C TRP A 280 -21.88 -7.06 -38.51
N LYS A 281 -20.78 -6.43 -38.08
CA LYS A 281 -20.59 -4.98 -38.11
C LYS A 281 -20.56 -4.41 -39.53
N SER A 282 -20.04 -5.17 -40.49
CA SER A 282 -19.94 -4.74 -41.89
C SER A 282 -21.26 -4.81 -42.67
N LEU A 283 -22.28 -5.50 -42.13
CA LEU A 283 -23.58 -5.63 -42.79
C LEU A 283 -24.34 -4.30 -42.77
N GLU A 284 -24.95 -3.95 -43.90
CA GLU A 284 -25.72 -2.72 -44.03
C GLU A 284 -27.07 -2.86 -43.27
N PRO A 285 -27.37 -2.00 -42.27
CA PRO A 285 -28.59 -2.12 -41.46
C PRO A 285 -29.90 -2.00 -42.25
N THR A 286 -29.87 -1.35 -43.41
CA THR A 286 -31.02 -1.19 -44.32
C THR A 286 -31.43 -2.52 -44.96
N LEU A 287 -30.46 -3.38 -45.26
CA LEU A 287 -30.64 -4.71 -45.86
C LEU A 287 -30.78 -5.80 -44.79
N TRP A 288 -30.12 -5.61 -43.65
CA TRP A 288 -30.05 -6.57 -42.54
C TRP A 288 -30.50 -5.88 -41.23
N PRO A 289 -31.82 -5.81 -40.96
CA PRO A 289 -32.35 -5.15 -39.78
C PRO A 289 -31.77 -5.75 -38.49
N GLY A 290 -31.24 -4.90 -37.62
CA GLY A 290 -30.58 -5.33 -36.37
C GLY A 290 -29.11 -5.72 -36.50
N ALA A 291 -28.56 -5.82 -37.72
CA ALA A 291 -27.11 -5.98 -37.94
C ALA A 291 -26.40 -4.62 -38.12
N GLY A 292 -25.08 -4.64 -38.35
CA GLY A 292 -24.28 -3.44 -38.58
C GLY A 292 -23.93 -2.66 -37.31
N SER A 293 -24.03 -3.31 -36.14
CA SER A 293 -23.62 -2.75 -34.85
C SER A 293 -22.55 -3.64 -34.20
N ASP A 294 -21.82 -3.07 -33.24
CA ASP A 294 -20.86 -3.83 -32.41
C ASP A 294 -21.55 -4.75 -31.40
N ARG A 295 -22.88 -4.67 -31.28
CA ARG A 295 -23.69 -5.45 -30.36
C ARG A 295 -23.90 -6.86 -30.91
N LEU A 296 -23.49 -7.85 -30.11
CA LEU A 296 -23.76 -9.26 -30.34
C LEU A 296 -24.43 -9.83 -29.09
N THR A 297 -25.74 -10.04 -29.16
CA THR A 297 -26.54 -10.60 -28.07
C THR A 297 -26.46 -12.14 -28.05
N SER A 298 -26.75 -12.73 -26.90
CA SER A 298 -26.81 -14.18 -26.70
C SER A 298 -27.89 -14.80 -27.59
N GLU A 299 -28.97 -14.09 -27.88
CA GLU A 299 -30.03 -14.50 -28.81
C GLU A 299 -29.52 -14.64 -30.25
N VAL A 300 -28.65 -13.73 -30.69
CA VAL A 300 -27.96 -13.85 -31.98
C VAL A 300 -27.04 -15.08 -32.00
N ALA A 301 -26.23 -15.27 -30.95
CA ALA A 301 -25.36 -16.44 -30.85
C ALA A 301 -26.16 -17.76 -30.89
N PHE A 302 -27.26 -17.86 -30.12
CA PHE A 302 -28.17 -19.00 -30.16
C PHE A 302 -28.74 -19.23 -31.56
N SER A 303 -29.13 -18.18 -32.26
CA SER A 303 -29.69 -18.27 -33.61
C SER A 303 -28.71 -18.86 -34.64
N LEU A 304 -27.43 -18.49 -34.55
CA LEU A 304 -26.35 -19.05 -35.38
C LEU A 304 -26.11 -20.53 -35.04
N ASP A 305 -26.06 -20.82 -33.74
CA ASP A 305 -25.84 -22.16 -33.20
C ASP A 305 -26.95 -23.15 -33.60
N VAL A 306 -28.21 -22.69 -33.68
CA VAL A 306 -29.32 -23.50 -34.19
C VAL A 306 -29.07 -23.96 -35.62
N VAL A 307 -28.62 -23.08 -36.50
CA VAL A 307 -28.39 -23.43 -37.91
C VAL A 307 -27.28 -24.48 -38.02
N GLU A 308 -26.20 -24.33 -37.24
CA GLU A 308 -25.11 -25.31 -37.20
C GLU A 308 -25.55 -26.65 -36.58
N LEU A 309 -26.37 -26.62 -35.53
CA LEU A 309 -26.95 -27.80 -34.90
C LEU A 309 -27.81 -28.60 -35.89
N ILE A 310 -28.70 -27.92 -36.61
CA ILE A 310 -29.58 -28.51 -37.63
C ILE A 310 -28.74 -29.15 -38.74
N LYS A 311 -27.75 -28.40 -39.26
CA LYS A 311 -26.84 -28.87 -40.29
C LYS A 311 -26.14 -30.16 -39.86
N ARG A 312 -25.50 -30.18 -38.68
CA ARG A 312 -24.77 -31.35 -38.17
C ARG A 312 -25.69 -32.54 -37.93
N ALA A 313 -26.88 -32.32 -37.38
CA ALA A 313 -27.84 -33.39 -37.12
C ALA A 313 -28.33 -34.04 -38.43
N ILE A 314 -28.64 -33.23 -39.45
CA ILE A 314 -29.02 -33.72 -40.77
C ILE A 314 -27.85 -34.48 -41.42
N SER A 315 -26.64 -33.93 -41.42
CA SER A 315 -25.47 -34.60 -41.98
C SER A 315 -25.21 -35.94 -41.28
N LYS A 316 -25.34 -36.01 -39.94
CA LYS A 316 -25.21 -37.25 -39.17
C LYS A 316 -26.27 -38.30 -39.56
N LEU A 317 -27.52 -37.87 -39.77
CA LEU A 317 -28.60 -38.75 -40.23
C LEU A 317 -28.33 -39.30 -41.63
N LEU A 318 -27.88 -38.44 -42.55
CA LEU A 318 -27.61 -38.83 -43.93
C LEU A 318 -26.41 -39.76 -44.05
N LEU A 319 -25.37 -39.55 -43.22
CA LEU A 319 -24.25 -40.48 -43.13
C LEU A 319 -24.67 -41.85 -42.60
N SER A 320 -25.59 -41.89 -41.63
CA SER A 320 -26.07 -43.14 -41.03
C SER A 320 -27.06 -43.87 -41.96
N ARG A 321 -27.90 -43.13 -42.69
CA ARG A 321 -28.91 -43.64 -43.64
C ARG A 321 -29.06 -42.67 -44.82
N PRO A 322 -28.34 -42.89 -45.94
CA PRO A 322 -28.37 -42.00 -47.10
C PRO A 322 -29.76 -41.83 -47.72
N ASP A 323 -30.57 -42.90 -47.71
CA ASP A 323 -31.89 -42.93 -48.34
C ASP A 323 -33.04 -42.50 -47.42
N ILE A 324 -32.76 -41.99 -46.22
CA ILE A 324 -33.77 -41.67 -45.20
C ILE A 324 -34.86 -40.71 -45.72
N PHE A 325 -34.50 -39.77 -46.60
CA PHE A 325 -35.44 -38.79 -47.16
C PHE A 325 -35.92 -39.09 -48.57
N GLN A 326 -35.53 -40.24 -49.15
CA GLN A 326 -35.82 -40.60 -50.55
C GLN A 326 -37.32 -40.50 -50.90
N TYR A 327 -38.20 -40.89 -49.97
CA TYR A 327 -39.65 -40.87 -50.16
C TYR A 327 -40.35 -39.61 -49.62
N THR A 328 -39.59 -38.68 -49.03
CA THR A 328 -40.13 -37.51 -48.32
C THR A 328 -40.44 -36.37 -49.29
N PHE A 329 -39.58 -36.15 -50.29
CA PHE A 329 -39.72 -35.07 -51.26
C PHE A 329 -40.37 -35.57 -52.55
N ARG A 330 -41.55 -35.05 -52.90
CA ARG A 330 -42.27 -35.42 -54.13
C ARG A 330 -42.95 -34.21 -54.76
N ARG A 331 -42.65 -33.94 -56.03
CA ARG A 331 -43.26 -32.84 -56.82
C ARG A 331 -43.23 -31.48 -56.08
N GLY A 332 -42.12 -31.19 -55.38
CA GLY A 332 -41.94 -29.94 -54.62
C GLY A 332 -42.63 -29.90 -53.25
N ASN A 333 -43.39 -30.94 -52.88
CA ASN A 333 -44.08 -31.05 -51.59
C ASN A 333 -43.42 -32.10 -50.69
N ILE A 334 -43.59 -31.93 -49.37
CA ILE A 334 -43.10 -32.86 -48.36
C ILE A 334 -44.25 -33.73 -47.87
N TYR A 335 -44.06 -35.05 -47.92
CA TYR A 335 -45.07 -36.02 -47.51
C TYR A 335 -44.68 -36.70 -46.19
N ASN A 336 -45.66 -36.88 -45.30
CA ASN A 336 -45.51 -37.66 -44.08
C ASN A 336 -46.13 -39.06 -44.29
N THR A 337 -45.34 -40.12 -44.09
CA THR A 337 -45.77 -41.53 -44.16
C THR A 337 -46.50 -41.95 -45.46
N ASN A 338 -46.29 -41.26 -46.59
CA ASN A 338 -47.01 -41.44 -47.88
C ASN A 338 -48.51 -41.04 -47.88
N PHE A 339 -49.06 -40.48 -46.79
CA PHE A 339 -50.50 -40.22 -46.67
C PHE A 339 -50.89 -38.74 -46.74
N THR A 340 -50.12 -37.84 -46.12
CA THR A 340 -50.45 -36.40 -46.05
C THR A 340 -49.31 -35.51 -46.53
N VAL A 341 -49.65 -34.38 -47.15
CA VAL A 341 -48.70 -33.28 -47.36
C VAL A 341 -48.48 -32.59 -46.02
N GLY A 342 -47.23 -32.59 -45.54
CA GLY A 342 -46.85 -32.14 -44.21
C GLY A 342 -47.55 -32.91 -43.09
N ILE A 343 -47.67 -32.24 -41.94
CA ILE A 343 -48.36 -32.71 -40.74
C ILE A 343 -49.67 -31.92 -40.62
N GLN A 344 -50.80 -32.60 -40.72
CA GLN A 344 -52.13 -31.97 -40.68
C GLN A 344 -52.67 -31.98 -39.24
N CYS A 345 -52.81 -30.80 -38.62
CA CYS A 345 -53.32 -30.67 -37.24
C CYS A 345 -54.71 -31.30 -37.02
N ASN A 346 -55.57 -31.24 -38.04
CA ASN A 346 -56.97 -31.63 -37.93
C ASN A 346 -57.22 -33.08 -38.40
N HIS A 347 -56.19 -33.79 -38.86
CA HIS A 347 -56.34 -35.16 -39.35
C HIS A 347 -56.56 -36.13 -38.18
N ARG A 348 -57.49 -37.09 -38.36
CA ARG A 348 -57.84 -38.12 -37.38
C ARG A 348 -57.77 -39.50 -38.06
N PRO A 349 -57.00 -40.48 -37.54
CA PRO A 349 -56.12 -40.41 -36.38
C PRO A 349 -54.92 -39.49 -36.65
N ILE A 350 -54.31 -38.98 -35.57
CA ILE A 350 -53.14 -38.10 -35.69
C ILE A 350 -51.97 -38.92 -36.24
N GLN A 351 -51.36 -38.42 -37.31
CA GLN A 351 -50.17 -39.01 -37.90
C GLN A 351 -48.93 -38.27 -37.39
N PRO A 352 -48.09 -38.89 -36.54
CA PRO A 352 -46.86 -38.27 -36.07
C PRO A 352 -45.86 -38.09 -37.20
N TRP A 353 -44.92 -37.16 -37.04
CA TRP A 353 -43.84 -36.93 -37.99
C TRP A 353 -42.94 -38.16 -38.09
N MET A 354 -42.86 -38.75 -39.28
CA MET A 354 -42.15 -40.02 -39.49
C MET A 354 -40.65 -39.96 -39.13
N HIS A 355 -40.02 -38.80 -39.34
CA HIS A 355 -38.60 -38.59 -39.04
C HIS A 355 -38.37 -37.99 -37.65
N GLY A 356 -39.44 -37.68 -36.91
CA GLY A 356 -39.40 -36.91 -35.68
C GLY A 356 -38.49 -37.49 -34.60
N ASN A 357 -38.59 -38.79 -34.34
CA ASN A 357 -37.74 -39.47 -33.35
C ASN A 357 -36.28 -39.50 -33.80
N SER A 358 -36.02 -39.96 -35.02
CA SER A 358 -34.66 -40.05 -35.55
C SER A 358 -33.96 -38.69 -35.60
N LEU A 359 -34.69 -37.64 -35.98
CA LEU A 359 -34.17 -36.27 -35.99
C LEU A 359 -33.95 -35.71 -34.60
N TYR A 360 -34.89 -35.92 -33.66
CA TYR A 360 -34.70 -35.52 -32.27
C TYR A 360 -33.48 -36.21 -31.64
N ASP A 361 -33.31 -37.51 -31.84
CA ASP A 361 -32.15 -38.26 -31.36
C ASP A 361 -30.85 -37.76 -31.99
N ALA A 362 -30.85 -37.47 -33.29
CA ALA A 362 -29.69 -36.90 -33.97
C ALA A 362 -29.32 -35.51 -33.42
N LEU A 363 -30.30 -34.63 -33.23
CA LEU A 363 -30.11 -33.30 -32.65
C LEU A 363 -29.52 -33.39 -31.23
N ARG A 364 -30.04 -34.27 -30.38
CA ARG A 364 -29.57 -34.45 -29.00
C ARG A 364 -28.13 -34.98 -28.92
N GLN A 365 -27.73 -35.84 -29.86
CA GLN A 365 -26.40 -36.46 -29.88
C GLN A 365 -25.33 -35.64 -30.60
N VAL A 366 -25.67 -34.47 -31.14
CA VAL A 366 -24.69 -33.57 -31.75
C VAL A 366 -23.99 -32.79 -30.64
N SER A 367 -22.66 -32.77 -30.70
CA SER A 367 -21.80 -32.01 -29.78
C SER A 367 -20.86 -31.13 -30.59
N PHE A 368 -20.81 -29.84 -30.27
CA PHE A 368 -19.90 -28.91 -30.93
C PHE A 368 -19.66 -27.65 -30.11
N GLN A 369 -18.57 -26.95 -30.40
CA GLN A 369 -18.33 -25.59 -29.93
C GLN A 369 -19.03 -24.62 -30.87
N GLY A 370 -20.00 -23.86 -30.34
CA GLY A 370 -20.72 -22.80 -31.05
C GLY A 370 -20.40 -21.41 -30.50
N TYR A 371 -21.12 -20.40 -30.99
CA TYR A 371 -20.98 -18.99 -30.58
C TYR A 371 -21.40 -18.76 -29.12
N SER A 372 -22.34 -19.54 -28.61
CA SER A 372 -22.76 -19.49 -27.20
C SER A 372 -21.96 -20.45 -26.31
N GLY A 373 -20.84 -21.00 -26.79
CA GLY A 373 -20.02 -21.99 -26.09
C GLY A 373 -20.34 -23.43 -26.50
N HIS A 374 -20.00 -24.39 -25.64
CA HIS A 374 -20.20 -25.81 -25.94
C HIS A 374 -21.69 -26.21 -25.92
N ILE A 375 -22.14 -26.89 -26.97
CA ILE A 375 -23.53 -27.34 -27.15
C ILE A 375 -23.58 -28.85 -27.05
N LEU A 376 -24.29 -29.33 -26.03
CA LEU A 376 -24.60 -30.73 -25.77
C LEU A 376 -25.92 -30.78 -25.01
N PHE A 377 -26.75 -31.81 -25.22
CA PHE A 377 -28.05 -31.92 -24.57
C PHE A 377 -28.16 -33.18 -23.69
N ASP A 378 -28.90 -33.09 -22.58
CA ASP A 378 -29.28 -34.24 -21.76
C ASP A 378 -30.44 -35.04 -22.37
N ILE A 379 -30.84 -36.11 -21.68
CA ILE A 379 -31.97 -36.95 -22.09
C ILE A 379 -33.31 -36.20 -22.18
N HIS A 380 -33.45 -35.08 -21.47
CA HIS A 380 -34.64 -34.22 -21.44
C HIS A 380 -34.54 -33.02 -22.38
N GLY A 381 -33.43 -32.90 -23.14
CA GLY A 381 -33.20 -31.81 -24.07
C GLY A 381 -32.70 -30.51 -23.44
N ARG A 382 -32.25 -30.51 -22.19
CA ARG A 382 -31.55 -29.36 -21.62
C ARG A 382 -30.10 -29.32 -22.05
N ARG A 383 -29.57 -28.13 -22.26
CA ARG A 383 -28.15 -27.94 -22.47
C ARG A 383 -27.34 -28.45 -21.26
N GLN A 384 -26.21 -29.09 -21.53
CA GLN A 384 -25.28 -29.66 -20.56
C GLN A 384 -23.85 -29.26 -20.92
N ASN A 385 -22.96 -29.33 -19.94
CA ASN A 385 -21.54 -29.06 -20.13
C ASN A 385 -21.28 -27.70 -20.82
N TYR A 386 -21.97 -26.68 -20.31
CA TYR A 386 -21.77 -25.29 -20.70
C TYR A 386 -21.22 -24.49 -19.52
N SER A 387 -20.59 -23.37 -19.85
CA SER A 387 -20.12 -22.37 -18.92
C SER A 387 -20.75 -21.01 -19.22
N ILE A 388 -20.87 -20.19 -18.19
CA ILE A 388 -21.36 -18.81 -18.28
C ILE A 388 -20.42 -17.94 -17.46
N ASP A 389 -19.95 -16.85 -18.04
CA ASP A 389 -19.03 -15.95 -17.35
C ASP A 389 -19.78 -15.03 -16.41
N VAL A 390 -19.17 -14.73 -15.26
CA VAL A 390 -19.70 -13.79 -14.27
C VAL A 390 -18.88 -12.52 -14.34
N LEU A 391 -19.54 -11.39 -14.65
CA LEU A 391 -18.91 -10.10 -14.76
C LEU A 391 -19.43 -9.18 -13.67
N SER A 392 -18.51 -8.39 -13.09
CA SER A 392 -18.80 -7.38 -12.08
C SER A 392 -18.34 -6.01 -12.56
N LEU A 393 -19.15 -5.02 -12.25
CA LEU A 393 -18.88 -3.60 -12.36
C LEU A 393 -18.90 -3.02 -10.94
N THR A 394 -17.77 -2.53 -10.48
CA THR A 394 -17.60 -1.94 -9.15
C THR A 394 -17.24 -0.46 -9.30
N SER A 395 -17.49 0.35 -8.27
CA SER A 395 -17.19 1.79 -8.28
C SER A 395 -15.74 2.06 -8.74
N GLY A 396 -15.58 2.84 -9.81
CA GLY A 396 -14.28 3.22 -10.37
C GLY A 396 -13.58 2.18 -11.26
N SER A 397 -14.12 0.97 -11.45
CA SER A 397 -13.57 -0.06 -12.34
C SER A 397 -14.40 -0.21 -13.62
N SER A 398 -13.79 -0.69 -14.71
CA SER A 398 -14.54 -1.16 -15.88
C SER A 398 -15.19 -2.52 -15.57
N LEU A 399 -16.16 -2.92 -16.39
CA LEU A 399 -16.78 -4.25 -16.32
C LEU A 399 -15.67 -5.32 -16.47
N ARG A 400 -15.56 -6.22 -15.48
CA ARG A 400 -14.49 -7.23 -15.41
C ARG A 400 -15.08 -8.61 -15.11
N LYS A 401 -14.54 -9.65 -15.76
CA LYS A 401 -14.83 -11.05 -15.42
C LYS A 401 -14.24 -11.38 -14.05
N ILE A 402 -15.10 -11.84 -13.13
CA ILE A 402 -14.75 -12.21 -11.74
C ILE A 402 -14.86 -13.72 -11.49
N GLY A 403 -15.26 -14.48 -12.50
CA GLY A 403 -15.40 -15.92 -12.40
C GLY A 403 -16.21 -16.50 -13.54
N GLN A 404 -16.50 -17.78 -13.41
CA GLN A 404 -17.28 -18.55 -14.36
C GLN A 404 -18.15 -19.56 -13.61
N TRP A 405 -19.42 -19.64 -14.01
CA TRP A 405 -20.32 -20.67 -13.55
C TRP A 405 -20.34 -21.82 -14.55
N HIS A 406 -20.15 -23.05 -14.06
CA HIS A 406 -20.15 -24.23 -14.91
C HIS A 406 -21.26 -25.19 -14.50
N SER A 407 -22.02 -25.67 -15.48
CA SER A 407 -23.20 -26.52 -15.26
C SER A 407 -22.96 -27.79 -14.43
N LEU A 408 -21.74 -28.34 -14.45
CA LEU A 408 -21.36 -29.56 -13.72
C LEU A 408 -20.68 -29.30 -12.37
N SER A 409 -19.98 -28.18 -12.21
CA SER A 409 -19.10 -27.91 -11.05
C SER A 409 -19.53 -26.73 -10.19
N GLY A 410 -20.59 -26.02 -10.59
CA GLY A 410 -21.12 -24.86 -9.85
C GLY A 410 -20.35 -23.57 -10.14
N LEU A 411 -20.53 -22.59 -9.25
CA LEU A 411 -19.90 -21.29 -9.35
C LEU A 411 -18.43 -21.35 -8.95
N TRP A 412 -17.56 -21.00 -9.89
CA TRP A 412 -16.17 -20.73 -9.60
C TRP A 412 -15.93 -19.24 -9.74
N LEU A 413 -15.78 -18.56 -8.61
CA LEU A 413 -15.25 -17.20 -8.62
C LEU A 413 -13.73 -17.30 -8.65
N ASP A 414 -13.10 -16.49 -9.49
CA ASP A 414 -11.69 -16.20 -9.37
C ASP A 414 -11.52 -15.66 -7.95
N ARG A 415 -11.04 -16.51 -7.03
CA ARG A 415 -10.41 -16.00 -5.80
C ARG A 415 -9.39 -15.01 -6.29
N GLU A 416 -9.22 -13.87 -5.60
CA GLU A 416 -8.12 -12.96 -5.89
C GLU A 416 -6.76 -13.66 -5.68
N GLU A 417 -6.41 -14.56 -6.60
CA GLU A 417 -5.07 -14.99 -6.87
C GLU A 417 -4.44 -13.80 -7.57
N LYS A 418 -3.56 -13.15 -6.82
CA LYS A 418 -2.47 -12.37 -7.35
C LYS A 418 -1.74 -13.22 -8.39
N VAL A 419 -2.14 -13.11 -9.64
CA VAL A 419 -1.39 -13.68 -10.75
C VAL A 419 -0.13 -12.84 -10.89
N LYS A 420 0.96 -13.40 -10.35
CA LYS A 420 2.34 -12.98 -10.58
C LYS A 420 2.68 -13.11 -12.07
N ASP A 421 3.46 -12.14 -12.53
CA ASP A 421 4.40 -12.18 -13.64
C ASP A 421 3.88 -12.52 -15.04
N GLN A 422 3.49 -11.48 -15.81
CA GLN A 422 4.14 -11.19 -17.10
C GLN A 422 4.22 -9.68 -17.32
N VAL A 423 5.42 -9.23 -17.70
CA VAL A 423 5.84 -7.84 -17.89
C VAL A 423 4.98 -7.12 -18.94
N ARG A 424 4.10 -6.22 -18.49
CA ARG A 424 3.60 -5.06 -19.25
C ARG A 424 3.52 -3.84 -18.29
N PRO A 425 3.89 -2.61 -18.72
CA PRO A 425 4.19 -1.52 -17.79
C PRO A 425 2.99 -0.74 -17.22
N ASP A 426 1.74 -1.20 -17.36
CA ASP A 426 0.56 -0.33 -17.12
C ASP A 426 -0.62 -0.96 -16.36
N MET A 427 -0.41 -2.01 -15.55
CA MET A 427 -1.46 -2.57 -14.70
C MET A 427 -1.10 -2.36 -13.23
N ARG A 428 -1.79 -1.41 -12.58
CA ARG A 428 -1.72 -1.22 -11.12
C ARG A 428 -2.14 -2.52 -10.44
N ASP A 429 -1.16 -3.18 -9.85
CA ASP A 429 -1.30 -4.21 -8.83
C ASP A 429 -2.40 -3.79 -7.82
N ASN A 430 -3.24 -4.72 -7.36
CA ASN A 430 -4.12 -4.54 -6.18
C ASN A 430 -3.33 -4.31 -4.87
N ARG A 431 -2.04 -3.96 -4.96
CA ARG A 431 -1.15 -3.64 -3.85
C ARG A 431 -1.04 -2.13 -3.75
N THR A 432 -1.34 -1.59 -2.58
CA THR A 432 -1.20 -0.17 -2.29
C THR A 432 0.25 0.25 -2.51
N VAL A 433 0.47 1.21 -3.41
CA VAL A 433 1.81 1.70 -3.70
C VAL A 433 2.18 2.73 -2.65
N ILE A 434 3.10 2.35 -1.76
CA ILE A 434 3.66 3.24 -0.74
C ILE A 434 4.97 3.78 -1.26
N ILE A 435 5.07 5.10 -1.39
CA ILE A 435 6.35 5.73 -1.69
C ILE A 435 7.07 6.15 -0.41
N SER A 436 8.38 5.90 -0.35
CA SER A 436 9.24 6.29 0.76
C SER A 436 10.59 6.77 0.26
N THR A 437 11.24 7.58 1.08
CA THR A 437 12.59 8.12 0.84
C THR A 437 13.64 7.15 1.38
N LEU A 438 14.74 6.91 0.66
CA LEU A 438 15.86 6.12 1.17
C LEU A 438 16.72 7.00 2.10
N GLN A 439 16.35 7.06 3.37
CA GLN A 439 16.99 7.91 4.38
C GLN A 439 17.13 7.17 5.70
N VAL A 440 18.33 7.20 6.28
CA VAL A 440 18.63 6.56 7.57
C VAL A 440 17.95 7.31 8.74
N PRO A 441 17.37 6.64 9.76
CA PRO A 441 17.01 5.22 9.88
C PRO A 441 15.58 4.90 9.40
N PHE A 442 14.96 5.80 8.65
CA PHE A 442 13.58 5.66 8.19
C PHE A 442 13.43 4.50 7.21
N LEU A 443 14.20 4.47 6.12
CA LEU A 443 14.24 3.37 5.16
C LEU A 443 15.66 3.16 4.66
N MET A 444 16.13 1.92 4.73
CA MET A 444 17.47 1.50 4.35
C MET A 444 17.40 0.20 3.55
N LEU A 445 18.38 -0.01 2.68
CA LEU A 445 18.56 -1.30 2.01
C LEU A 445 19.21 -2.28 2.98
N ARG A 446 18.67 -3.49 3.08
CA ARG A 446 19.29 -4.55 3.87
C ARG A 446 20.65 -4.92 3.29
N THR A 447 21.67 -4.90 4.14
CA THR A 447 23.06 -5.22 3.78
C THR A 447 23.33 -6.73 3.73
N SER A 448 22.50 -7.55 4.39
CA SER A 448 22.67 -9.01 4.42
C SER A 448 21.80 -9.73 3.36
N PRO A 449 22.38 -10.52 2.44
CA PRO A 449 21.62 -11.43 1.59
C PRO A 449 21.23 -12.69 2.39
N THR A 450 20.24 -12.56 3.26
CA THR A 450 19.58 -13.63 4.08
C THR A 450 20.43 -14.46 5.05
N ILE A 451 19.71 -15.09 5.99
CA ILE A 451 20.16 -16.12 6.93
C ILE A 451 20.36 -17.49 6.20
N ASP A 452 19.79 -17.67 5.00
CA ASP A 452 19.69 -18.96 4.27
C ASP A 452 20.16 -18.93 2.79
N GLY A 453 20.80 -17.84 2.32
CA GLY A 453 21.34 -17.73 0.95
C GLY A 453 20.32 -17.49 -0.18
N VAL A 454 19.08 -17.09 0.13
CA VAL A 454 18.03 -16.74 -0.84
C VAL A 454 18.04 -15.23 -1.11
N PRO A 455 18.01 -14.75 -2.37
CA PRO A 455 17.92 -13.32 -2.63
C PRO A 455 16.62 -12.72 -2.05
N LEU A 456 16.72 -11.62 -1.30
CA LEU A 456 15.55 -10.89 -0.81
C LEU A 456 14.81 -10.28 -2.00
N VAL A 457 13.53 -10.61 -2.17
CA VAL A 457 12.66 -10.08 -3.22
C VAL A 457 11.61 -9.15 -2.59
N ASP A 458 11.16 -8.16 -3.37
CA ASP A 458 10.03 -7.27 -3.02
C ASP A 458 10.34 -6.34 -1.82
N ASN A 459 9.39 -6.13 -0.90
CA ASN A 459 9.52 -5.26 0.28
C ASN A 459 10.59 -5.74 1.28
N ASN A 460 10.91 -7.03 1.28
CA ASN A 460 11.87 -7.63 2.22
C ASN A 460 13.32 -7.15 2.00
N ARG A 461 13.58 -6.43 0.90
CA ARG A 461 14.86 -5.77 0.60
C ARG A 461 15.11 -4.54 1.46
N PHE A 462 14.06 -3.96 2.04
CA PHE A 462 14.13 -2.77 2.85
C PHE A 462 14.03 -3.10 4.34
N GLU A 463 14.68 -2.27 5.15
CA GLU A 463 14.52 -2.25 6.60
C GLU A 463 14.55 -0.81 7.09
N GLY A 464 13.87 -0.50 8.18
CA GLY A 464 13.83 0.85 8.74
C GLY A 464 12.53 1.12 9.46
N TYR A 465 12.48 2.26 10.14
CA TYR A 465 11.29 2.69 10.89
C TYR A 465 10.04 2.80 10.00
N THR A 466 10.15 3.32 8.77
CA THR A 466 8.98 3.51 7.87
C THR A 466 8.50 2.19 7.30
N LYS A 467 9.40 1.22 7.07
CA LYS A 467 9.04 -0.14 6.69
C LYS A 467 8.27 -0.83 7.81
N ASP A 468 8.78 -0.78 9.04
CA ASP A 468 8.10 -1.42 10.18
C ASP A 468 6.78 -0.74 10.53
N LEU A 469 6.69 0.59 10.33
CA LEU A 469 5.44 1.34 10.43
C LEU A 469 4.45 0.94 9.33
N ALA A 470 4.92 0.79 8.08
CA ALA A 470 4.09 0.33 6.97
C ALA A 470 3.55 -1.09 7.22
N ASP A 471 4.37 -2.00 7.76
CA ASP A 471 3.95 -3.34 8.18
C ASP A 471 2.87 -3.27 9.28
N ALA A 472 3.04 -2.43 10.30
CA ALA A 472 2.08 -2.29 11.38
C ALA A 472 0.72 -1.74 10.88
N ILE A 473 0.75 -0.76 9.98
CA ILE A 473 -0.46 -0.18 9.38
C ILE A 473 -1.14 -1.19 8.45
N SER A 474 -0.37 -1.88 7.62
CA SER A 474 -0.82 -2.95 6.72
C SER A 474 -1.50 -4.09 7.48
N GLN A 475 -0.95 -4.50 8.63
CA GLN A 475 -1.55 -5.52 9.50
C GLN A 475 -2.84 -5.05 10.17
N HIS A 476 -2.94 -3.77 10.53
CA HIS A 476 -4.13 -3.24 11.20
C HIS A 476 -5.31 -3.01 10.23
N LEU A 477 -5.01 -2.62 8.99
CA LEU A 477 -6.00 -2.31 7.95
C LEU A 477 -6.19 -3.44 6.94
N ASP A 478 -5.50 -4.57 7.10
CA ASP A 478 -5.55 -5.78 6.27
C ASP A 478 -5.40 -5.52 4.75
N PHE A 479 -4.44 -4.66 4.37
CA PHE A 479 -4.07 -4.42 2.97
C PHE A 479 -2.63 -4.81 2.71
N GLN A 480 -2.30 -5.05 1.44
CA GLN A 480 -0.93 -5.33 1.01
C GLN A 480 -0.34 -4.16 0.26
N TYR A 481 0.96 -3.97 0.44
CA TYR A 481 1.64 -2.81 -0.12
C TYR A 481 2.90 -3.19 -0.90
N VAL A 482 3.35 -2.28 -1.75
CA VAL A 482 4.67 -2.30 -2.38
C VAL A 482 5.39 -1.00 -2.04
N LEU A 483 6.60 -1.13 -1.48
CA LEU A 483 7.48 0.01 -1.24
C LEU A 483 8.22 0.40 -2.52
N LYS A 484 7.98 1.62 -2.99
CA LYS A 484 8.77 2.28 -4.03
C LYS A 484 9.64 3.37 -3.43
N ILE A 485 10.86 3.49 -3.93
CA ILE A 485 11.82 4.53 -3.52
C ILE A 485 11.82 5.67 -4.52
N ILE A 486 12.07 6.89 -4.04
CA ILE A 486 12.35 8.04 -4.87
C ILE A 486 13.87 8.24 -4.99
N GLU A 487 14.40 8.41 -6.21
CA GLU A 487 15.85 8.47 -6.46
C GLU A 487 16.50 9.75 -5.89
N ASN A 488 15.78 10.88 -5.89
CA ASN A 488 16.34 12.18 -5.49
C ASN A 488 16.11 12.55 -4.01
N ASN A 489 15.47 11.67 -3.24
CA ASN A 489 15.09 11.92 -1.84
C ASN A 489 14.35 13.26 -1.56
N GLU A 490 13.76 13.86 -2.59
CA GLU A 490 13.02 15.11 -2.48
C GLU A 490 11.65 14.89 -1.84
N GLN A 491 11.38 15.59 -0.74
CA GLN A 491 10.07 15.56 -0.09
C GLN A 491 8.99 16.23 -0.96
N GLY A 492 9.33 17.33 -1.63
CA GLY A 492 8.47 18.03 -2.57
C GLY A 492 8.33 19.52 -2.26
N ARG A 493 8.56 20.32 -3.31
CA ARG A 493 8.53 21.78 -3.32
C ARG A 493 7.55 22.27 -4.41
N ASP A 494 6.86 23.35 -4.12
CA ASP A 494 6.03 24.06 -5.11
C ASP A 494 6.94 24.80 -6.10
N LEU A 495 6.82 24.49 -7.39
CA LEU A 495 7.53 25.16 -8.48
C LEU A 495 6.75 26.36 -9.06
N GLY A 496 5.54 26.61 -8.56
CA GLY A 496 4.56 27.49 -9.20
C GLY A 496 3.76 26.75 -10.29
N ASN A 497 2.58 27.27 -10.65
CA ASN A 497 1.64 26.67 -11.61
C ASN A 497 1.08 25.28 -11.22
N ASN A 498 0.79 25.05 -9.93
CA ASN A 498 0.27 23.77 -9.42
C ASN A 498 1.17 22.55 -9.69
N SER A 499 2.46 22.77 -9.99
CA SER A 499 3.43 21.70 -10.23
C SER A 499 4.33 21.51 -9.01
N TRP A 500 4.51 20.26 -8.59
CA TRP A 500 5.26 19.90 -7.39
C TRP A 500 6.34 18.88 -7.72
N THR A 501 7.50 19.00 -7.08
CA THR A 501 8.54 17.97 -7.17
C THR A 501 8.39 16.90 -6.08
N GLY A 502 9.24 15.89 -6.13
CA GLY A 502 9.42 14.92 -5.05
C GLY A 502 8.19 14.04 -4.78
N ILE A 503 8.06 13.60 -3.52
CA ILE A 503 6.94 12.77 -3.05
C ILE A 503 5.58 13.44 -3.28
N ILE A 504 5.48 14.76 -3.03
CA ILE A 504 4.21 15.48 -3.21
C ILE A 504 3.77 15.48 -4.68
N GLY A 505 4.68 15.69 -5.63
CA GLY A 505 4.36 15.59 -7.06
C GLY A 505 3.83 14.20 -7.45
N ILE A 506 4.48 13.15 -6.97
CA ILE A 506 4.09 11.74 -7.22
C ILE A 506 2.67 11.44 -6.71
N LEU A 507 2.28 11.99 -5.55
CA LEU A 507 0.93 11.84 -5.01
C LEU A 507 -0.11 12.64 -5.81
N ILE A 508 0.23 13.83 -6.30
CA ILE A 508 -0.64 14.64 -7.16
C ILE A 508 -0.86 13.96 -8.51
N ASP A 509 0.20 13.41 -9.09
CA ASP A 509 0.18 12.65 -10.35
C ASP A 509 -0.52 11.30 -10.21
N LYS A 510 -0.94 10.94 -8.99
CA LYS A 510 -1.57 9.66 -8.65
C LYS A 510 -0.73 8.49 -9.13
N THR A 511 0.58 8.53 -8.92
CA THR A 511 1.47 7.38 -9.23
C THR A 511 1.70 6.48 -8.01
N ALA A 512 1.57 7.04 -6.80
CA ALA A 512 1.53 6.33 -5.52
C ALA A 512 0.22 6.64 -4.76
N ASP A 513 -0.21 5.73 -3.89
CA ASP A 513 -1.49 5.85 -3.15
C ASP A 513 -1.28 6.59 -1.82
N MET A 514 -0.14 6.34 -1.18
CA MET A 514 0.29 7.06 0.02
C MET A 514 1.82 7.16 0.08
N ALA A 515 2.30 8.05 0.93
CA ALA A 515 3.70 8.23 1.23
C ALA A 515 3.96 8.09 2.73
N ILE A 516 4.83 7.15 3.08
CA ILE A 516 5.28 6.93 4.46
C ILE A 516 6.77 7.26 4.50
N GLY A 517 7.12 8.31 5.23
CA GLY A 517 8.48 8.84 5.24
C GLY A 517 8.66 9.92 6.31
N PRO A 518 9.88 10.46 6.47
CA PRO A 518 10.11 11.69 7.20
C PRO A 518 9.55 12.88 6.41
N LEU A 519 8.23 12.95 6.27
CA LEU A 519 7.53 13.99 5.53
C LEU A 519 6.87 14.96 6.51
N SER A 520 7.47 16.13 6.65
CA SER A 520 6.99 17.19 7.54
C SER A 520 5.66 17.79 7.04
N ILE A 521 4.66 17.82 7.92
CA ILE A 521 3.34 18.42 7.65
C ILE A 521 3.49 19.94 7.54
N THR A 522 3.12 20.53 6.41
CA THR A 522 3.16 21.98 6.19
C THR A 522 1.86 22.47 5.54
N LEU A 523 1.51 23.74 5.78
CA LEU A 523 0.30 24.33 5.22
C LEU A 523 0.27 24.29 3.69
N GLU A 524 1.43 24.45 3.04
CA GLU A 524 1.51 24.42 1.57
C GLU A 524 1.26 23.01 1.02
N ARG A 525 1.77 21.97 1.69
CA ARG A 525 1.58 20.58 1.28
C ARG A 525 0.16 20.08 1.58
N GLU A 526 -0.43 20.47 2.73
CA GLU A 526 -1.81 20.11 3.11
C GLU A 526 -2.88 20.62 2.12
N LYS A 527 -2.56 21.68 1.34
CA LYS A 527 -3.48 22.19 0.32
C LYS A 527 -3.63 21.27 -0.89
N VAL A 528 -2.65 20.40 -1.14
CA VAL A 528 -2.54 19.59 -2.36
C VAL A 528 -2.55 18.09 -2.10
N VAL A 529 -2.28 17.66 -0.87
CA VAL A 529 -2.38 16.27 -0.39
C VAL A 529 -2.99 16.28 1.01
N ASP A 530 -3.64 15.18 1.40
CA ASP A 530 -4.16 15.03 2.76
C ASP A 530 -3.12 14.36 3.66
N PHE A 531 -2.86 14.91 4.84
CA PHE A 531 -2.02 14.25 5.83
C PHE A 531 -2.82 13.52 6.90
N SER A 532 -2.25 12.43 7.39
CA SER A 532 -2.64 11.83 8.64
C SER A 532 -2.22 12.70 9.83
N MET A 533 -2.75 12.39 11.01
CA MET A 533 -2.19 12.86 12.27
C MET A 533 -0.73 12.44 12.40
N SER A 534 0.03 13.23 13.13
CA SER A 534 1.46 13.00 13.23
C SER A 534 1.76 11.71 14.02
N PHE A 535 2.51 10.80 13.39
CA PHE A 535 3.00 9.57 14.01
C PHE A 535 4.30 9.81 14.81
N MET A 536 5.07 10.86 14.49
CA MET A 536 6.28 11.23 15.21
C MET A 536 6.48 12.75 15.24
N LYS A 537 6.70 13.30 16.44
CA LYS A 537 7.04 14.71 16.62
C LYS A 537 8.46 14.99 16.13
N SER A 538 8.64 16.03 15.33
CA SER A 538 9.94 16.45 14.78
C SER A 538 10.00 17.96 14.63
N GLY A 539 11.16 18.56 14.91
CA GLY A 539 11.39 19.99 14.67
C GLY A 539 12.74 20.24 14.05
N ILE A 540 13.16 21.49 13.95
CA ILE A 540 14.51 21.84 13.50
C ILE A 540 15.42 21.90 14.71
N SER A 541 16.57 21.24 14.60
CA SER A 541 17.61 21.19 15.62
C SER A 541 18.97 21.47 14.97
N ALA A 542 19.96 21.78 15.79
CA ALA A 542 21.32 22.00 15.34
C ALA A 542 22.24 20.87 15.81
N LEU A 543 23.01 20.32 14.88
CA LEU A 543 24.07 19.35 15.15
C LEU A 543 25.43 20.06 15.10
N LEU A 544 26.18 19.94 16.18
CA LEU A 544 27.52 20.51 16.32
C LEU A 544 28.53 19.41 16.53
N GLN A 545 29.82 19.73 16.36
CA GLN A 545 30.88 18.84 16.81
C GLN A 545 30.91 18.82 18.34
N GLN A 546 31.00 17.62 18.91
CA GLN A 546 31.24 17.45 20.33
C GLN A 546 32.58 18.13 20.67
N PRO A 547 32.58 19.11 21.60
CA PRO A 547 33.82 19.78 21.97
C PRO A 547 34.76 18.77 22.61
N ALA A 548 36.03 18.83 22.24
CA ALA A 548 37.06 18.01 22.87
C ALA A 548 37.05 18.25 24.39
N LYS A 549 37.26 17.17 25.16
CA LYS A 549 37.45 17.30 26.60
C LYS A 549 38.60 18.26 26.86
N VAL A 550 38.30 19.38 27.51
CA VAL A 550 39.32 20.37 27.85
C VAL A 550 40.28 19.70 28.83
N ARG A 551 41.54 19.54 28.44
CA ARG A 551 42.56 19.00 29.34
C ARG A 551 42.69 19.95 30.53
N PRO A 552 42.78 19.42 31.77
CA PRO A 552 43.00 20.27 32.93
C PRO A 552 44.29 21.07 32.74
N ASN A 553 44.25 22.35 33.08
CA ASN A 553 45.41 23.23 32.99
C ASN A 553 46.52 22.75 33.94
N MET A 554 47.80 23.05 33.67
CA MET A 554 48.91 22.62 34.54
C MET A 554 48.82 23.16 35.98
N PHE A 555 48.04 24.24 36.18
CA PHE A 555 47.74 24.85 37.48
C PHE A 555 46.33 24.51 38.00
N SER A 556 45.72 23.43 37.52
CA SER A 556 44.38 22.98 37.94
C SER A 556 44.25 22.84 39.47
N PHE A 557 45.33 22.51 40.18
CA PHE A 557 45.35 22.44 41.66
C PHE A 557 45.07 23.79 42.35
N MET A 558 45.22 24.94 41.68
CA MET A 558 44.86 26.25 42.23
C MET A 558 43.38 26.61 42.05
N GLU A 559 42.66 25.96 41.12
CA GLU A 559 41.25 26.23 40.79
C GLU A 559 40.22 25.96 41.91
N PRO A 560 40.44 25.08 42.92
CA PRO A 560 39.48 24.86 44.01
C PRO A 560 39.13 26.13 44.79
N PHE A 561 40.01 27.13 44.79
CA PHE A 561 39.79 28.45 45.36
C PHE A 561 39.94 29.54 44.30
N SER A 562 39.09 30.56 44.37
CA SER A 562 39.22 31.72 43.49
C SER A 562 40.46 32.53 43.87
N LEU A 563 40.99 33.30 42.90
CA LEU A 563 42.13 34.19 43.13
C LEU A 563 41.87 35.20 44.27
N ALA A 564 40.62 35.67 44.40
CA ALA A 564 40.21 36.53 45.52
C ALA A 564 40.39 35.84 46.87
N LEU A 565 40.05 34.55 46.97
CA LEU A 565 40.21 33.78 48.20
C LEU A 565 41.69 33.53 48.50
N TRP A 566 42.50 33.17 47.50
CA TRP A 566 43.96 33.06 47.67
C TRP A 566 44.62 34.33 48.22
N LEU A 567 44.24 35.50 47.67
CA LEU A 567 44.71 36.78 48.16
C LEU A 567 44.23 37.05 49.59
N SER A 568 42.99 36.67 49.93
CA SER A 568 42.48 36.80 51.29
C SER A 568 43.24 35.92 52.30
N ILE A 569 43.63 34.69 51.93
CA ILE A 569 44.45 33.82 52.78
C ILE A 569 45.80 34.45 53.06
N LEU A 570 46.46 34.99 52.03
CA LEU A 570 47.74 35.66 52.17
C LEU A 570 47.63 36.89 53.09
N LEU A 571 46.59 37.70 52.90
CA LEU A 571 46.33 38.88 53.73
C LEU A 571 46.07 38.48 55.19
N VAL A 572 45.17 37.51 55.44
CA VAL A 572 44.86 37.03 56.79
C VAL A 572 46.10 36.42 57.45
N SER A 573 46.95 35.70 56.70
CA SER A 573 48.19 35.14 57.22
C SER A 573 49.16 36.22 57.72
N ILE A 574 49.28 37.34 56.98
CA ILE A 574 50.07 38.49 57.41
C ILE A 574 49.47 39.11 58.67
N VAL A 575 48.15 39.32 58.70
CA VAL A 575 47.45 39.87 59.88
C VAL A 575 47.65 38.98 61.10
N VAL A 576 47.48 37.67 60.98
CA VAL A 576 47.66 36.72 62.10
C VAL A 576 49.12 36.71 62.56
N SER A 577 50.09 36.70 61.64
CA SER A 577 51.51 36.80 61.99
C SER A 577 51.83 38.09 62.78
N LEU A 578 51.31 39.23 62.32
CA LEU A 578 51.44 40.50 63.03
C LEU A 578 50.73 40.48 64.39
N THR A 579 49.54 39.90 64.50
CA THR A 579 48.83 39.80 65.79
C THR A 579 49.56 38.90 66.78
N LEU A 580 50.15 37.79 66.33
CA LEU A 580 50.98 36.91 67.17
C LEU A 580 52.25 37.65 67.63
N LEU A 581 52.89 38.41 66.73
CA LEU A 581 54.03 39.25 67.08
C LEU A 581 53.64 40.32 68.12
N VAL A 582 52.53 41.02 67.93
CA VAL A 582 52.04 42.05 68.86
C VAL A 582 51.68 41.44 70.22
N VAL A 583 50.93 40.34 70.26
CA VAL A 583 50.56 39.66 71.52
C VAL A 583 51.80 39.15 72.24
N CYS A 584 52.78 38.58 71.52
CA CYS A 584 54.04 38.14 72.11
C CYS A 584 54.88 39.32 72.62
N CYS A 585 54.95 40.44 71.90
CA CYS A 585 55.64 41.64 72.34
C CYS A 585 54.98 42.30 73.56
N LEU A 586 53.64 42.30 73.64
CA LEU A 586 52.89 42.89 74.76
C LEU A 586 52.92 42.02 76.02
N VAL A 587 52.92 40.69 75.88
CA VAL A 587 52.99 39.75 77.02
C VAL A 587 54.44 39.51 77.47
N ALA A 588 55.43 39.76 76.61
CA ALA A 588 56.84 39.71 76.99
C ALA A 588 57.17 40.84 77.98
N ASN A 589 57.07 40.53 79.27
CA ASN A 589 57.48 41.43 80.34
C ASN A 589 58.95 41.84 80.14
N PRO A 590 59.29 43.14 80.10
CA PRO A 590 60.66 43.61 79.97
C PRO A 590 61.55 43.32 81.19
N ASN A 591 60.99 42.83 82.30
CA ASN A 591 61.67 42.75 83.61
C ASN A 591 62.09 41.34 84.06
N GLU A 592 61.94 40.27 83.26
CA GLU A 592 62.53 38.96 83.58
C GLU A 592 63.86 38.76 82.84
N SER A 593 64.92 39.38 83.37
CA SER A 593 66.29 39.26 82.89
C SER A 593 67.06 38.14 83.61
N SER A 594 66.57 36.88 83.54
CA SER A 594 67.39 35.72 83.94
C SER A 594 66.83 34.38 83.43
N SER A 595 67.07 34.08 82.16
CA SER A 595 67.49 32.76 81.65
C SER A 595 67.46 32.77 80.12
N ASN A 596 68.52 32.26 79.49
CA ASN A 596 68.74 32.17 78.05
C ASN A 596 67.80 31.19 77.33
N ILE A 597 66.49 31.15 77.67
CA ILE A 597 65.53 30.15 77.16
C ILE A 597 64.24 30.81 76.59
N ASN A 598 64.19 32.14 76.48
CA ASN A 598 63.04 32.84 75.93
C ASN A 598 63.40 33.55 74.60
N PRO A 599 63.49 32.84 73.45
CA PRO A 599 63.59 33.53 72.19
C PRO A 599 62.32 34.38 72.00
N ARG A 600 62.49 35.71 71.91
CA ARG A 600 61.42 36.61 71.47
C ARG A 600 61.04 36.16 70.07
N LEU A 601 59.76 35.89 69.85
CA LEU A 601 59.24 35.49 68.55
C LEU A 601 59.58 36.58 67.52
N THR A 602 60.45 36.30 66.56
CA THR A 602 60.78 37.26 65.50
C THR A 602 59.63 37.33 64.49
N LEU A 603 59.60 38.37 63.64
CA LEU A 603 58.60 38.46 62.56
C LEU A 603 58.69 37.25 61.62
N THR A 604 59.92 36.80 61.35
CA THR A 604 60.20 35.59 60.56
C THR A 604 59.70 34.32 61.26
N ASP A 605 59.89 34.20 62.58
CA ASP A 605 59.37 33.05 63.34
C ASP A 605 57.83 33.06 63.39
N SER A 606 57.22 34.24 63.56
CA SER A 606 55.76 34.41 63.56
C SER A 606 55.16 34.04 62.20
N PHE A 607 55.81 34.49 61.13
CA PHE A 607 55.40 34.17 59.76
C PHE A 607 55.60 32.68 59.46
N TRP A 608 56.73 32.10 59.90
CA TRP A 608 56.99 30.66 59.77
C TRP A 608 55.96 29.83 60.53
N PHE A 609 55.60 30.21 61.77
CA PHE A 609 54.52 29.57 62.55
C PHE A 609 53.19 29.53 61.78
N VAL A 610 52.80 30.65 61.18
CA VAL A 610 51.56 30.79 60.41
C VAL A 610 51.59 29.92 59.15
N VAL A 611 52.69 29.94 58.39
CA VAL A 611 52.87 29.14 57.17
C VAL A 611 52.91 27.63 57.48
N SER A 612 53.65 27.21 58.51
CA SER A 612 53.74 25.81 58.96
C SER A 612 52.39 25.27 59.45
N SER A 613 51.56 26.14 60.05
CA SER A 613 50.20 25.80 60.47
C SER A 613 49.25 25.57 59.29
N ILE A 614 49.41 26.31 58.17
CA ILE A 614 48.65 26.06 56.93
C ILE A 614 49.08 24.73 56.30
N LEU A 615 50.38 24.44 56.28
CA LEU A 615 50.95 23.20 55.72
C LEU A 615 50.74 21.96 56.60
N SER A 616 50.14 22.12 57.79
CA SER A 616 49.86 21.04 58.74
C SER A 616 51.10 20.24 59.20
N GLN A 617 52.29 20.84 59.15
CA GLN A 617 53.54 20.19 59.60
C GLN A 617 53.85 20.44 61.09
N GLY A 618 53.20 21.43 61.69
CA GLY A 618 53.54 21.92 63.03
C GLY A 618 54.79 22.80 62.99
N SER A 619 55.01 23.56 64.07
CA SER A 619 56.17 24.42 64.23
C SER A 619 56.88 24.08 65.54
N ASP A 620 58.21 24.14 65.56
CA ASP A 620 59.00 23.98 66.78
C ASP A 620 58.83 25.16 67.78
N ILE A 621 58.09 26.18 67.36
CA ILE A 621 57.75 27.37 68.15
C ILE A 621 56.60 27.04 69.11
N VAL A 622 56.86 27.19 70.41
CA VAL A 622 55.86 26.93 71.47
C VAL A 622 55.15 28.22 71.89
N LEU A 623 53.83 28.29 71.70
CA LEU A 623 52.98 29.37 72.20
C LEU A 623 52.82 29.25 73.73
N ARG A 624 53.52 30.09 74.51
CA ARG A 624 53.51 30.02 75.98
C ARG A 624 52.36 30.79 76.65
N SER A 625 51.95 31.94 76.12
CA SER A 625 50.90 32.79 76.71
C SER A 625 49.49 32.25 76.45
N PRO A 626 48.55 32.33 77.41
CA PRO A 626 47.16 31.95 77.18
C PRO A 626 46.53 32.77 76.04
N ALA A 627 46.84 34.06 75.92
CA ALA A 627 46.33 34.90 74.84
C ALA A 627 46.86 34.46 73.46
N SER A 628 48.14 34.10 73.36
CA SER A 628 48.71 33.63 72.10
C SER A 628 48.25 32.21 71.74
N ARG A 629 47.94 31.36 72.73
CA ARG A 629 47.28 30.05 72.53
C ARG A 629 45.86 30.18 72.02
N ILE A 630 45.09 31.18 72.44
CA ILE A 630 43.74 31.43 71.90
C ILE A 630 43.84 31.85 70.43
N VAL A 631 44.72 32.80 70.10
CA VAL A 631 44.96 33.22 68.70
C VAL A 631 45.42 32.03 67.86
N GLY A 632 46.38 31.25 68.35
CA GLY A 632 46.85 30.04 67.68
C GLY A 632 45.78 28.97 67.53
N GLY A 633 44.93 28.77 68.52
CA GLY A 633 43.82 27.81 68.49
C GLY A 633 42.72 28.18 67.49
N ILE A 634 42.35 29.47 67.44
CA ILE A 634 41.40 29.98 66.43
C ILE A 634 42.03 29.87 65.03
N TRP A 635 43.31 30.19 64.90
CA TRP A 635 44.04 30.02 63.64
C TRP A 635 44.07 28.56 63.19
N TRP A 636 44.37 27.61 64.08
CA TRP A 636 44.34 26.18 63.77
C TRP A 636 42.95 25.69 63.36
N PHE A 637 41.90 26.17 64.01
CA PHE A 637 40.54 25.85 63.58
C PHE A 637 40.23 26.41 62.18
N PHE A 638 40.64 27.64 61.91
CA PHE A 638 40.50 28.26 60.59
C PHE A 638 41.28 27.49 59.51
N THR A 639 42.56 27.16 59.76
CA THR A 639 43.37 26.40 58.78
C THR A 639 42.85 24.99 58.58
N LEU A 640 42.32 24.34 59.62
CA LEU A 640 41.68 23.03 59.52
C LEU A 640 40.47 23.07 58.58
N ILE A 641 39.54 24.01 58.78
CA ILE A 641 38.34 24.16 57.92
C ILE A 641 38.75 24.51 56.49
N LEU A 642 39.76 25.36 56.33
CA LEU A 642 40.29 25.75 55.03
C LEU A 642 40.89 24.57 54.27
N LEU A 643 41.70 23.74 54.95
CA LEU A 643 42.28 22.53 54.38
C LEU A 643 41.21 21.52 53.97
N LEU A 644 40.22 21.28 54.84
CA LEU A 644 39.11 20.37 54.54
C LEU A 644 38.26 20.85 53.35
N SER A 645 38.04 22.15 53.24
CA SER A 645 37.31 22.73 52.11
C SER A 645 38.10 22.63 50.81
N TYR A 646 39.41 22.86 50.87
CA TYR A 646 40.30 22.70 49.73
C TYR A 646 40.33 21.26 49.24
N THR A 647 40.52 20.28 50.14
CA THR A 647 40.58 18.86 49.79
C THR A 647 39.24 18.35 49.25
N ALA A 648 38.11 18.81 49.82
CA ALA A 648 36.77 18.47 49.32
C ALA A 648 36.53 19.05 47.91
N ASN A 649 36.85 20.32 47.67
CA ASN A 649 36.65 20.94 46.37
C ASN A 649 37.60 20.40 45.31
N LEU A 650 38.85 20.11 45.68
CA LEU A 650 39.82 19.47 44.80
C LEU A 650 39.35 18.06 44.40
N ALA A 651 38.89 17.26 45.37
CA ALA A 651 38.31 15.94 45.09
C ALA A 651 37.11 16.04 44.16
N ALA A 652 36.17 16.95 44.43
CA ALA A 652 35.02 17.19 43.54
C ALA A 652 35.45 17.61 42.13
N PHE A 653 36.46 18.49 42.02
CA PHE A 653 36.96 18.97 40.74
C PHE A 653 37.63 17.86 39.92
N LEU A 654 38.41 16.99 40.56
CA LEU A 654 39.05 15.84 39.91
C LEU A 654 38.02 14.78 39.48
N THR A 655 36.88 14.67 40.16
CA THR A 655 35.82 13.73 39.79
C THR A 655 34.92 14.21 38.64
N VAL A 656 34.84 15.52 38.38
CA VAL A 656 33.91 16.10 37.39
C VAL A 656 34.68 16.69 36.21
N GLU A 657 34.84 15.92 35.14
CA GLU A 657 35.28 16.44 33.84
C GLU A 657 34.20 17.39 33.28
N ARG A 658 34.49 18.70 33.23
CA ARG A 658 33.55 19.70 32.70
C ARG A 658 33.65 19.80 31.17
N ILE A 659 32.58 19.41 30.47
CA ILE A 659 32.41 19.72 29.05
C ILE A 659 31.78 21.12 28.95
N ARG A 660 32.51 22.12 28.45
CA ARG A 660 31.92 23.44 28.15
C ARG A 660 31.12 23.34 26.85
N ARG A 661 29.81 23.61 26.92
CA ARG A 661 28.94 23.76 25.75
C ARG A 661 28.71 25.26 25.52
N PRO A 662 29.39 25.89 24.55
CA PRO A 662 29.28 27.32 24.32
C PRO A 662 27.90 27.72 23.78
N ILE A 663 27.25 26.84 23.00
CA ILE A 663 25.94 27.09 22.38
C ILE A 663 24.92 26.17 23.06
N LYS A 664 23.85 26.75 23.63
CA LYS A 664 22.78 26.00 24.29
C LYS A 664 21.50 25.97 23.48
N CYS A 665 21.21 27.08 22.81
CA CYS A 665 20.04 27.26 21.97
C CYS A 665 20.45 27.77 20.58
N VAL A 666 19.53 27.70 19.62
CA VAL A 666 19.78 28.13 18.25
C VAL A 666 19.91 29.65 18.16
N GLU A 667 19.21 30.39 19.03
CA GLU A 667 19.30 31.84 19.14
C GLU A 667 20.71 32.31 19.57
N ASP A 668 21.45 31.47 20.32
CA ASP A 668 22.84 31.77 20.69
C ASP A 668 23.75 31.82 19.46
N LEU A 669 23.37 31.15 18.36
CA LEU A 669 24.11 31.20 17.09
C LEU A 669 24.08 32.59 16.44
N LEU A 670 23.07 33.41 16.73
CA LEU A 670 22.95 34.78 16.22
C LEU A 670 23.79 35.79 17.02
N GLN A 671 24.12 35.47 18.28
CA GLN A 671 24.88 36.36 19.16
C GLN A 671 26.40 36.29 18.91
N GLN A 672 26.84 35.37 18.04
CA GLN A 672 28.23 35.04 17.80
C GLN A 672 28.50 34.89 16.30
N ASN A 673 29.73 35.15 15.85
CA ASN A 673 30.15 35.04 14.45
C ASN A 673 31.21 33.95 14.21
N GLU A 674 31.57 33.16 15.23
CA GLU A 674 32.63 32.14 15.17
C GLU A 674 32.16 30.83 14.51
N VAL A 675 30.91 30.44 14.76
CA VAL A 675 30.28 29.23 14.25
C VAL A 675 29.33 29.62 13.14
N SER A 676 29.68 29.22 11.92
CA SER A 676 28.78 29.34 10.76
C SER A 676 27.68 28.28 10.84
N PHE A 677 26.50 28.56 10.31
CA PHE A 677 25.39 27.60 10.31
C PHE A 677 24.74 27.51 8.92
N GLY A 678 24.26 26.32 8.59
CA GLY A 678 23.63 26.04 7.30
C GLY A 678 22.71 24.82 7.36
N THR A 679 21.93 24.65 6.30
CA THR A 679 20.99 23.52 6.13
C THR A 679 21.22 22.88 4.76
N ARG A 680 20.54 21.77 4.49
CA ARG A 680 20.46 21.22 3.14
C ARG A 680 19.77 22.20 2.18
N GLU A 681 20.21 22.21 0.92
CA GLU A 681 19.66 23.05 -0.15
C GLU A 681 18.17 22.81 -0.42
N THR A 682 17.67 21.61 -0.10
CA THR A 682 16.27 21.20 -0.25
C THR A 682 15.74 20.58 1.04
N GLY A 683 14.48 20.86 1.39
CA GLY A 683 13.79 20.22 2.51
C GLY A 683 13.25 21.17 3.57
N PHE A 684 12.54 20.60 4.54
CA PHE A 684 11.75 21.33 5.51
C PHE A 684 12.51 22.42 6.29
N PRO A 685 13.75 22.22 6.80
CA PRO A 685 14.43 23.24 7.58
C PRO A 685 14.70 24.53 6.79
N ARG A 686 15.03 24.42 5.50
CA ARG A 686 15.21 25.57 4.61
C ARG A 686 13.88 26.28 4.37
N ASP A 687 12.88 25.54 3.91
CA ASP A 687 11.57 26.10 3.53
C ASP A 687 10.91 26.82 4.72
N PHE A 688 11.08 26.28 5.94
CA PHE A 688 10.62 26.93 7.16
C PHE A 688 11.37 28.24 7.45
N LEU A 689 12.70 28.25 7.34
CA LEU A 689 13.50 29.45 7.61
C LEU A 689 13.27 30.55 6.57
N GLU A 690 12.97 30.18 5.33
CA GLU A 690 12.63 31.10 4.24
C GLU A 690 11.23 31.74 4.43
N SER A 691 10.25 30.99 4.94
CA SER A 691 8.85 31.41 5.06
C SER A 691 8.42 31.94 6.44
N THR A 692 9.28 31.81 7.46
CA THR A 692 8.92 32.17 8.85
C THR A 692 8.75 33.68 9.05
N ASN A 693 7.81 34.05 9.92
CA ASN A 693 7.55 35.44 10.34
C ASN A 693 8.22 35.83 11.66
N ILE A 694 8.99 34.92 12.27
CA ILE A 694 9.64 35.16 13.56
C ILE A 694 10.98 35.88 13.33
N ALA A 695 11.16 37.06 13.94
CA ALA A 695 12.30 37.95 13.67
C ALA A 695 13.68 37.29 13.86
N SER A 696 13.87 36.47 14.91
CA SER A 696 15.13 35.75 15.15
C SER A 696 15.44 34.77 14.01
N TYR A 697 14.47 33.96 13.59
CA TYR A 697 14.65 32.97 12.53
C TYR A 697 14.78 33.60 11.12
N GLN A 698 14.12 34.73 10.89
CA GLN A 698 14.35 35.52 9.67
C GLN A 698 15.78 36.04 9.60
N GLN A 699 16.37 36.43 10.74
CA GLN A 699 17.77 36.84 10.78
C GLN A 699 18.72 35.67 10.47
N ILE A 700 18.43 34.47 11.00
CA ILE A 700 19.16 33.24 10.64
C ILE A 700 19.09 33.01 9.12
N TRP A 701 17.90 33.09 8.51
CA TRP A 701 17.75 32.94 7.08
C TRP A 701 18.55 33.97 6.28
N LYS A 702 18.48 35.25 6.65
CA LYS A 702 19.26 36.32 6.00
C LYS A 702 20.75 36.04 6.06
N THR A 703 21.28 35.69 7.23
CA THR A 703 22.71 35.35 7.39
C THR A 703 23.11 34.13 6.54
N MET A 704 22.25 33.13 6.43
CA MET A 704 22.50 31.98 5.55
C MET A 704 22.40 32.34 4.07
N ALA A 705 21.43 33.18 3.69
CA ALA A 705 21.22 33.62 2.30
C ALA A 705 22.41 34.48 1.81
N ASP A 706 22.95 35.36 2.65
CA ASP A 706 24.14 36.17 2.33
C ASP A 706 25.38 35.30 2.07
N SER A 707 25.45 34.11 2.70
CA SER A 707 26.54 33.16 2.58
C SER A 707 26.14 31.85 1.87
N TYR A 708 25.12 31.88 1.01
CA TYR A 708 24.43 30.70 0.48
C TYR A 708 25.37 29.58 -0.01
N ASN A 709 26.23 29.89 -0.98
CA ASN A 709 27.17 28.93 -1.58
C ASN A 709 28.19 28.38 -0.57
N LYS A 710 28.43 29.10 0.52
CA LYS A 710 29.38 28.71 1.54
C LYS A 710 28.73 27.83 2.59
N VAL A 711 27.50 28.07 3.04
CA VAL A 711 26.94 27.39 4.21
C VAL A 711 26.00 26.22 3.90
N MET A 712 25.36 26.21 2.73
CA MET A 712 24.43 25.14 2.34
C MET A 712 25.17 23.87 1.92
N VAL A 713 24.50 22.73 2.03
CA VAL A 713 25.02 21.41 1.63
C VAL A 713 23.99 20.66 0.78
N LYS A 714 24.44 19.72 -0.05
CA LYS A 714 23.54 18.97 -0.95
C LYS A 714 22.93 17.76 -0.27
N THR A 715 23.70 17.04 0.54
CA THR A 715 23.25 15.82 1.24
C THR A 715 23.49 15.91 2.74
N ASP A 716 22.72 15.11 3.50
CA ASP A 716 22.85 15.06 4.97
C ASP A 716 24.23 14.54 5.38
N ASP A 717 24.80 13.61 4.62
CA ASP A 717 26.14 13.06 4.85
C ASP A 717 27.26 14.10 4.63
N GLU A 718 27.11 14.97 3.62
CA GLU A 718 28.01 16.11 3.42
C GLU A 718 27.94 17.08 4.61
N GLY A 719 26.72 17.39 5.07
CA GLY A 719 26.49 18.20 6.26
C GLY A 719 27.15 17.60 7.51
N LEU A 720 27.02 16.29 7.71
CA LEU A 720 27.64 15.58 8.83
C LEU A 720 29.17 15.60 8.75
N GLN A 721 29.76 15.27 7.60
CA GLN A 721 31.21 15.32 7.39
C GLN A 721 31.75 16.74 7.60
N ARG A 722 30.98 17.75 7.21
CA ARG A 722 31.33 19.14 7.40
C ARG A 722 31.35 19.55 8.87
N VAL A 723 30.35 19.13 9.66
CA VAL A 723 30.35 19.35 11.12
C VAL A 723 31.58 18.71 11.75
N GLN A 724 31.93 17.48 11.35
CA GLN A 724 33.07 16.75 11.91
C GLN A 724 34.44 17.31 11.51
N SER A 725 34.56 17.87 10.30
CA SER A 725 35.81 18.45 9.78
C SER A 725 36.04 19.90 10.20
N SER A 726 34.98 20.64 10.55
CA SER A 726 35.07 22.07 10.85
C SER A 726 35.63 22.40 12.24
N GLY A 727 35.97 21.41 13.07
CA GLY A 727 36.55 21.65 14.41
C GLY A 727 35.60 22.41 15.35
N GLY A 728 34.29 22.24 15.20
CA GLY A 728 33.26 22.97 15.96
C GLY A 728 32.88 24.35 15.42
N LYS A 729 33.37 24.75 14.24
CA LYS A 729 33.07 26.06 13.61
C LYS A 729 31.90 26.04 12.62
N TYR A 730 31.21 24.91 12.51
CA TYR A 730 30.03 24.76 11.67
C TYR A 730 28.92 24.03 12.43
N ALA A 731 27.71 24.57 12.39
CA ALA A 731 26.49 23.96 12.92
C ALA A 731 25.56 23.59 11.76
N PHE A 732 25.15 22.32 11.71
CA PHE A 732 24.23 21.84 10.68
C PHE A 732 22.80 21.83 11.22
N LEU A 733 21.91 22.57 10.56
CA LEU A 733 20.49 22.64 10.89
C LEU A 733 19.75 21.53 10.13
N LEU A 734 19.12 20.63 10.87
CA LEU A 734 18.38 19.50 10.31
C LEU A 734 17.21 19.10 11.22
N GLU A 735 16.39 18.16 10.75
CA GLU A 735 15.26 17.64 11.53
C GLU A 735 15.75 16.93 12.79
N SER A 736 15.09 17.13 13.93
CA SER A 736 15.52 16.66 15.25
C SER A 736 15.63 15.15 15.33
N SER A 737 14.76 14.42 14.63
CA SER A 737 14.86 12.96 14.52
C SER A 737 16.17 12.52 13.87
N LEU A 738 16.65 13.24 12.86
CA LEU A 738 17.92 12.93 12.19
C LEU A 738 19.11 13.37 13.04
N ALA A 739 19.02 14.52 13.71
CA ALA A 739 20.07 14.96 14.62
C ALA A 739 20.24 13.98 15.79
N GLU A 740 19.14 13.53 16.40
CA GLU A 740 19.13 12.50 17.45
C GLU A 740 19.79 11.20 16.95
N TYR A 741 19.46 10.79 15.72
CA TYR A 741 20.04 9.60 15.09
C TYR A 741 21.55 9.74 14.89
N TYR A 742 22.01 10.80 14.22
CA TYR A 742 23.43 11.00 13.92
C TYR A 742 24.27 11.24 15.18
N ASN A 743 23.71 11.85 16.21
CA ASN A 743 24.34 12.00 17.52
C ASN A 743 24.66 10.64 18.18
N ASN A 744 23.87 9.60 17.85
CA ASN A 744 23.99 8.26 18.42
C ASN A 744 24.77 7.27 17.51
N ARG A 745 25.46 7.77 16.46
CA ARG A 745 26.25 6.95 15.52
C ARG A 745 27.75 7.16 15.68
N LYS A 746 28.53 6.11 15.44
CA LYS A 746 29.99 6.23 15.43
C LYS A 746 30.42 7.29 14.40
N PRO A 747 31.43 8.12 14.71
CA PRO A 747 32.36 8.04 15.84
C PRO A 747 31.91 8.77 17.12
N CYS A 748 30.61 9.13 17.27
CA CYS A 748 30.08 9.83 18.44
C CYS A 748 30.71 11.22 18.65
N SER A 749 31.17 11.85 17.56
CA SER A 749 31.88 13.11 17.58
C SER A 749 30.96 14.33 17.47
N THR A 750 29.65 14.14 17.51
CA THR A 750 28.65 15.19 17.35
C THR A 750 27.82 15.36 18.61
N ILE A 751 27.17 16.51 18.73
CA ILE A 751 26.26 16.83 19.83
C ILE A 751 25.04 17.56 19.28
N GLU A 752 23.85 17.08 19.63
CA GLU A 752 22.58 17.72 19.30
C GLU A 752 22.23 18.82 20.32
N ILE A 753 21.79 19.97 19.81
CA ILE A 753 21.08 20.98 20.60
C ILE A 753 19.61 20.57 20.72
N LYS A 754 19.22 20.10 21.91
CA LYS A 754 17.88 19.58 22.21
C LYS A 754 16.75 20.62 22.15
N SER A 755 17.07 21.92 22.17
CA SER A 755 16.06 22.98 21.99
C SER A 755 15.66 23.02 20.52
N SER A 756 14.80 22.08 20.11
CA SER A 756 14.22 22.11 18.77
C SER A 756 13.21 23.25 18.67
N PHE A 757 13.22 23.93 17.54
CA PHE A 757 12.26 24.97 17.20
C PHE A 757 11.44 24.52 15.99
N SER A 758 10.24 25.07 15.82
CA SER A 758 9.25 24.57 14.84
C SER A 758 8.84 23.12 15.15
N HIS A 759 8.12 22.92 16.26
CA HIS A 759 7.56 21.61 16.62
C HIS A 759 6.46 21.21 15.63
N LYS A 760 6.86 20.65 14.49
CA LYS A 760 5.97 19.99 13.56
C LYS A 760 6.00 18.49 13.84
N GLY A 761 5.41 17.73 12.95
CA GLY A 761 5.40 16.29 13.04
C GLY A 761 5.46 15.69 11.66
N PHE A 762 5.95 14.46 11.59
CA PHE A 762 5.81 13.64 10.41
C PHE A 762 4.42 13.04 10.38
N GLY A 763 3.78 13.14 9.22
CA GLY A 763 2.50 12.54 8.92
C GLY A 763 2.62 11.66 7.67
N ILE A 764 1.70 10.72 7.53
CA ILE A 764 1.55 9.93 6.32
C ILE A 764 0.74 10.78 5.34
N ALA A 765 1.28 11.04 4.16
CA ALA A 765 0.56 11.77 3.13
C ALA A 765 -0.19 10.80 2.22
N THR A 766 -1.43 11.12 1.92
CA THR A 766 -2.28 10.39 0.95
C THR A 766 -2.69 11.33 -0.18
N GLN A 767 -3.17 10.77 -1.29
CA GLN A 767 -3.80 11.57 -2.32
C GLN A 767 -4.92 12.46 -1.72
N LEU A 768 -5.11 13.65 -2.30
CA LEU A 768 -6.12 14.61 -1.84
C LEU A 768 -7.52 13.97 -1.87
N ARG A 769 -8.25 14.05 -0.76
CA ARG A 769 -9.57 13.45 -0.50
C ARG A 769 -9.59 11.93 -0.59
N SER A 770 -8.50 11.26 -0.21
CA SER A 770 -8.43 9.81 -0.15
C SER A 770 -9.29 9.26 1.00
N VAL A 771 -9.96 8.12 0.77
CA VAL A 771 -10.71 7.40 1.81
C VAL A 771 -9.75 6.85 2.88
N LEU A 772 -8.53 6.48 2.47
CA LEU A 772 -7.49 5.91 3.33
C LEU A 772 -7.06 6.85 4.46
N THR A 773 -7.18 8.18 4.29
CA THR A 773 -6.70 9.14 5.29
C THR A 773 -7.40 8.94 6.64
N LYS A 774 -8.71 8.66 6.64
CA LYS A 774 -9.49 8.45 7.88
C LYS A 774 -9.11 7.12 8.56
N GLU A 775 -8.92 6.07 7.77
CA GLU A 775 -8.54 4.74 8.26
C GLU A 775 -7.11 4.75 8.81
N ILE A 776 -6.18 5.40 8.12
CA ILE A 776 -4.80 5.60 8.58
C ILE A 776 -4.77 6.43 9.87
N ASN A 777 -5.62 7.45 9.99
CA ASN A 777 -5.76 8.20 11.23
C ASN A 777 -6.18 7.30 12.40
N PHE A 778 -7.16 6.42 12.19
CA PHE A 778 -7.57 5.45 13.20
C PHE A 778 -6.44 4.47 13.56
N ALA A 779 -5.74 3.94 12.56
CA ALA A 779 -4.60 3.05 12.76
C ALA A 779 -3.47 3.74 13.55
N ILE A 780 -3.12 4.99 13.24
CA ILE A 780 -2.10 5.74 13.97
C ILE A 780 -2.51 6.01 15.41
N MET A 781 -3.79 6.30 15.68
CA MET A 781 -4.29 6.42 17.06
C MET A 781 -4.11 5.11 17.82
N HIS A 782 -4.52 3.99 17.23
CA HIS A 782 -4.36 2.68 17.83
C HIS A 782 -2.89 2.35 18.13
N LEU A 783 -2.00 2.51 17.14
CA LEU A 783 -0.55 2.26 17.28
C LEU A 783 0.14 3.19 18.29
N LYS A 784 -0.50 4.32 18.63
CA LYS A 784 -0.02 5.26 19.64
C LYS A 784 -0.51 4.89 21.03
N GLU A 785 -1.77 4.46 21.16
CA GLU A 785 -2.38 4.02 22.42
C GLU A 785 -1.81 2.68 22.90
N ASP A 786 -1.55 1.75 21.98
CA ASP A 786 -0.96 0.45 22.29
C ASP A 786 0.58 0.50 22.55
N GLY A 787 1.20 1.65 22.30
CA GLY A 787 2.64 1.88 22.49
C GLY A 787 3.54 1.37 21.36
N THR A 788 2.99 0.87 20.25
CA THR A 788 3.77 0.35 19.12
C THR A 788 4.67 1.40 18.49
N LEU A 789 4.20 2.63 18.28
CA LEU A 789 5.02 3.73 17.75
C LEU A 789 6.22 4.05 18.65
N GLN A 790 6.02 4.01 19.97
CA GLN A 790 7.09 4.24 20.95
C GLN A 790 8.11 3.10 20.89
N ARG A 791 7.65 1.85 20.81
CA ARG A 791 8.51 0.68 20.64
C ARG A 791 9.33 0.75 19.35
N LEU A 792 8.70 1.08 18.22
CA LEU A 792 9.40 1.24 16.94
C LEU A 792 10.47 2.34 17.03
N LYS A 793 10.17 3.48 17.67
CA LYS A 793 11.16 4.55 17.85
C LYS A 793 12.35 4.04 18.70
N GLN A 794 12.07 3.34 19.79
CA GLN A 794 13.09 2.78 20.68
C GLN A 794 14.02 1.82 19.93
N VAL A 795 13.47 0.92 19.10
CA VAL A 795 14.27 -0.03 18.30
C VAL A 795 15.25 0.70 17.36
N TRP A 796 14.77 1.71 16.62
CA TRP A 796 15.56 2.34 15.57
C TRP A 796 16.52 3.45 16.05
N TRP A 797 16.19 4.14 17.16
CA TRP A 797 17.03 5.22 17.72
C TRP A 797 17.83 4.81 18.97
N ASP A 798 17.25 4.02 19.87
CA ASP A 798 17.84 3.72 21.19
C ASP A 798 18.57 2.35 21.23
N GLU A 799 17.94 1.28 20.75
CA GLU A 799 18.52 -0.08 20.80
C GLU A 799 19.66 -0.24 19.79
N LYS A 800 19.49 0.32 18.59
CA LYS A 800 20.54 0.38 17.57
C LYS A 800 21.57 1.48 17.80
N ASN A 801 21.65 2.05 19.01
CA ASN A 801 22.61 3.08 19.35
C ASN A 801 24.04 2.49 19.37
N GLU A 802 24.91 2.97 18.48
CA GLU A 802 26.30 2.55 18.41
C GLU A 802 27.20 3.36 19.35
N CYS A 803 26.75 4.56 19.69
CA CYS A 803 27.31 5.38 20.71
C CYS A 803 26.73 4.94 22.03
N PHE A 804 27.33 3.91 22.64
CA PHE A 804 27.10 3.66 24.06
C PHE A 804 27.32 4.98 24.79
N LYS A 805 26.21 5.67 25.13
CA LYS A 805 26.22 6.58 26.26
C LYS A 805 26.83 5.72 27.33
N LYS A 806 27.90 6.20 27.94
CA LYS A 806 28.32 5.72 29.25
C LYS A 806 27.17 6.02 30.23
N ILE A 807 26.03 5.33 30.08
CA ILE A 807 25.27 4.80 31.18
C ILE A 807 26.19 3.70 31.68
N SER A 808 27.22 4.06 32.45
CA SER A 808 27.13 3.83 33.88
C SER A 808 26.76 2.38 34.20
N SER A 809 27.36 1.39 33.53
CA SER A 809 28.13 0.43 34.33
C SER A 809 29.18 1.30 35.04
N LYS A 810 29.21 1.42 36.37
CA LYS A 810 29.54 0.35 37.30
C LYS A 810 30.71 -0.54 36.86
N ASP A 811 31.46 -0.14 35.83
CA ASP A 811 32.83 -0.56 35.64
C ASP A 811 33.72 0.56 36.15
N SER A 812 34.28 0.25 37.30
CA SER A 812 35.37 0.89 38.00
C SER A 812 36.61 1.04 37.12
N ASN A 813 36.56 1.87 36.08
CA ASN A 813 37.77 2.51 35.59
C ASN A 813 38.06 3.65 36.56
N THR A 814 38.81 3.31 37.60
CA THR A 814 39.56 4.28 38.39
C THR A 814 40.36 5.12 37.41
N HIS A 815 39.88 6.33 37.13
CA HIS A 815 40.64 7.30 36.35
C HIS A 815 41.93 7.57 37.12
N SER A 816 43.07 7.14 36.58
CA SER A 816 44.37 7.47 37.14
C SER A 816 44.64 8.96 36.92
N LEU A 817 45.23 9.63 37.91
CA LEU A 817 45.70 11.00 37.74
C LEU A 817 46.78 11.03 36.64
N GLU A 818 46.54 11.79 35.57
CA GLU A 818 47.54 12.00 34.53
C GLU A 818 48.66 12.92 35.04
N LEU A 819 49.90 12.62 34.65
CA LEU A 819 51.08 13.45 34.97
C LEU A 819 50.90 14.92 34.53
N THR A 820 50.15 15.16 33.45
CA THR A 820 49.82 16.49 32.91
C THR A 820 49.09 17.38 33.93
N SER A 821 48.24 16.80 34.77
CA SER A 821 47.49 17.51 35.81
C SER A 821 48.32 17.87 37.05
N VAL A 822 49.41 17.14 37.29
CA VAL A 822 50.29 17.29 38.47
C VAL A 822 51.63 17.97 38.11
N LEU A 823 51.91 18.15 36.81
CA LEU A 823 53.18 18.71 36.31
C LEU A 823 53.52 20.09 36.90
N GLY A 824 52.51 20.94 37.15
CA GLY A 824 52.71 22.25 37.78
C GLY A 824 53.33 22.17 39.18
N ILE A 825 53.01 21.13 39.95
CA ILE A 825 53.58 20.91 41.29
C ILE A 825 55.06 20.57 41.20
N PHE A 826 55.46 19.72 40.23
CA PHE A 826 56.87 19.40 39.98
C PHE A 826 57.67 20.62 39.53
N LEU A 827 57.10 21.49 38.70
CA LEU A 827 57.77 22.73 38.29
C LEU A 827 57.98 23.69 39.46
N ILE A 828 57.00 23.85 40.35
CA ILE A 828 57.13 24.68 41.56
C ILE A 828 58.23 24.11 42.48
N LEU A 829 58.31 22.79 42.62
CA LEU A 829 59.37 22.14 43.40
C LEU A 829 60.75 22.43 42.83
N ILE A 830 60.94 22.24 41.52
CA ILE A 830 62.23 22.52 40.84
C ILE A 830 62.60 24.00 41.00
N LEU A 831 61.63 24.90 40.76
CA LEU A 831 61.85 26.33 40.93
C LEU A 831 62.22 26.68 42.38
N GLY A 832 61.55 26.09 43.37
CA GLY A 832 61.85 26.28 44.78
C GLY A 832 63.25 25.81 45.17
N LEU A 833 63.69 24.66 44.65
CA LEU A 833 65.05 24.14 44.85
C LEU A 833 66.10 25.05 44.20
N CYS A 834 65.84 25.54 42.98
CA CYS A 834 66.71 26.51 42.31
C CYS A 834 66.81 27.82 43.09
N ILE A 835 65.70 28.38 43.55
CA ILE A 835 65.68 29.60 44.37
C ILE A 835 66.46 29.37 45.66
N SER A 836 66.23 28.25 46.36
CA SER A 836 66.98 27.90 47.57
C SER A 836 68.48 27.80 47.28
N MET A 837 68.88 27.16 46.19
CA MET A 837 70.29 27.09 45.77
C MET A 837 70.87 28.48 45.47
N CYS A 838 70.12 29.34 44.78
CA CYS A 838 70.52 30.73 44.53
C CYS A 838 70.66 31.53 45.83
N VAL A 839 69.71 31.40 46.76
CA VAL A 839 69.77 32.05 48.07
C VAL A 839 70.98 31.58 48.85
N VAL A 840 71.27 30.26 48.88
CA VAL A 840 72.48 29.74 49.52
C VAL A 840 73.73 30.32 48.86
N ILE A 841 73.80 30.38 47.52
CA ILE A 841 74.94 31.00 46.82
C ILE A 841 75.07 32.48 47.22
N ILE A 842 73.97 33.22 47.27
CA ILE A 842 73.94 34.63 47.67
C ILE A 842 74.38 34.79 49.13
N GLU A 843 73.84 34.00 50.07
CA GLU A 843 74.22 34.00 51.49
C GLU A 843 75.69 33.65 51.67
N THR A 844 76.21 32.69 50.91
CA THR A 844 77.63 32.31 50.98
C THR A 844 78.51 33.43 50.43
N ILE A 845 78.08 34.15 49.38
CA ILE A 845 78.77 35.33 48.86
C ILE A 845 78.74 36.48 49.88
N PHE A 846 77.58 36.76 50.50
CA PHE A 846 77.44 37.78 51.53
C PHE A 846 78.26 37.44 52.78
N HIS A 847 78.20 36.21 53.28
CA HIS A 847 79.00 35.75 54.43
C HIS A 847 80.51 35.77 54.16
N LYS A 848 80.93 35.47 52.92
CA LYS A 848 82.34 35.55 52.50
C LYS A 848 82.81 37.01 52.36
N LYS A 849 81.89 37.95 52.10
CA LYS A 849 82.15 39.40 52.07
C LYS A 849 82.17 40.03 53.47
N ASP A 850 81.42 39.45 54.42
CA ASP A 850 81.34 39.86 55.83
C ASP A 850 82.38 39.18 56.76
N GLY A 851 83.30 38.37 56.22
CA GLY A 851 84.49 37.89 56.95
C GLY A 851 84.22 36.95 58.13
N LYS A 852 83.14 36.17 58.13
CA LYS A 852 82.92 35.09 59.10
C LYS A 852 83.23 33.73 58.47
N GLU A 853 84.31 33.10 58.92
CA GLU A 853 84.71 31.74 58.52
C GLU A 853 83.62 30.72 58.84
N LEU A 854 83.10 30.02 57.82
CA LEU A 854 82.28 28.82 57.99
C LEU A 854 83.18 27.64 58.35
N ASN A 855 82.89 26.96 59.47
CA ASN A 855 83.60 25.77 59.95
C ASN A 855 83.63 24.67 58.87
N GLU A 856 84.80 24.44 58.29
CA GLU A 856 85.11 23.50 57.19
C GLU A 856 84.83 22.01 57.51
N LYS A 857 84.43 21.70 58.75
CA LYS A 857 84.20 20.33 59.23
C LYS A 857 82.82 19.75 58.91
N GLU A 858 81.77 20.56 58.76
CA GLU A 858 80.41 20.03 58.50
C GLU A 858 80.13 19.78 57.01
N VAL A 859 80.65 20.63 56.11
CA VAL A 859 80.50 20.46 54.65
C VAL A 859 81.16 19.17 54.15
N ASN A 860 82.32 18.81 54.72
CA ASN A 860 83.01 17.57 54.39
C ASN A 860 82.29 16.31 54.88
N ASN A 861 81.45 16.41 55.92
CA ASN A 861 80.64 15.27 56.37
C ASN A 861 79.44 15.01 55.44
N VAL A 862 78.81 16.05 54.88
CA VAL A 862 77.70 15.90 53.93
C VAL A 862 78.17 15.29 52.60
N LEU A 863 79.34 15.70 52.09
CA LEU A 863 79.92 15.10 50.87
C LEU A 863 80.38 13.64 51.05
N LYS A 864 80.59 13.19 52.29
CA LYS A 864 81.00 11.80 52.60
C LYS A 864 79.82 10.82 52.56
N TYR A 865 78.60 11.26 52.87
CA TYR A 865 77.39 10.43 52.81
C TYR A 865 76.83 10.26 51.39
N GLY A 866 77.17 11.14 50.44
CA GLY A 866 76.76 11.03 49.03
C GLY A 866 77.45 9.92 48.22
N LYS A 867 78.45 9.23 48.77
CA LYS A 867 79.21 8.15 48.08
C LYS A 867 78.74 6.72 48.40
N ILE A 868 77.66 6.53 49.16
CA ILE A 868 77.15 5.19 49.52
C ILE A 868 75.69 5.01 49.08
N VAL A 869 75.42 4.99 47.77
CA VAL A 869 74.30 4.22 47.20
C VAL A 869 74.71 3.74 45.80
N LYS A 870 75.16 2.48 45.70
CA LYS A 870 75.31 1.77 44.42
C LYS A 870 73.91 1.53 43.84
N PHE A 871 73.53 2.29 42.82
CA PHE A 871 72.39 2.02 41.94
C PHE A 871 72.70 0.80 41.05
N LYS A 872 72.56 -0.41 41.59
CA LYS A 872 72.61 -1.67 40.84
C LYS A 872 71.81 -2.74 41.60
N GLN A 873 70.47 -2.61 41.62
CA GLN A 873 69.50 -3.70 41.91
C GLN A 873 68.06 -3.16 42.04
N LEU A 874 67.48 -2.56 40.99
CA LEU A 874 66.04 -2.23 41.00
C LEU A 874 65.35 -2.29 39.62
N PHE A 875 65.97 -2.93 38.62
CA PHE A 875 65.30 -3.31 37.36
C PHE A 875 65.52 -4.80 37.07
N ALA A 876 64.99 -5.65 37.94
CA ALA A 876 64.82 -7.08 37.70
C ALA A 876 63.57 -7.57 38.44
N LYS A 877 62.40 -7.11 37.99
CA LYS A 877 61.17 -7.89 37.86
C LYS A 877 60.14 -7.11 37.07
#